data_AF-A0A819Y9F7-F1
#
_entry.id   AF-A0A819Y9F7-F1
#
_cell.length_a   1.000
_cell.length_b   1.000
_cell.length_c   1.000
_cell.angle_alpha   90.00
_cell.angle_beta   90.00
_cell.angle_gamma   90.00
#
_symmetry.space_group_name_H-M   'P 1'
#
loop_
_entity.id
_entity.type
_entity.pdbx_description
1 polymer ?
#
loop_
_entity_poly.entity_id
_entity_poly.type
_entity_poly.pdbx_seq_one_letter_code
_entity_poly.pdbx_strand_id
1 'polypeptide(L)'
;MSAQTTPNKFVNQLTSSLIKKNANLLGCPAGKWLLVFIDDLNIPQVDSFGDQPTLETLRYILQTGSAIDPAKNQIRPLSDITVITACDSPSSGRSVPSKRLLQSFSIFALPDPAAKQLFHIYSVRLGRFLNSVDFPVDVRSSLYLLVSACLVMYYRVSINILPTPSKVHYIFNLRDLAKLAQGIMQASPKNTINQDSLAILFAHECLRVFADRLVTENDLNIFYKHLNATMLGYFKISLDISKYIENPLLYCNFLKSDDRLYQQLHDWHQCCSIFLDYQMRHNLSEHSTLNMVFFKEAVEHVLRICRVLQQPGGHLLLIGLDGTGRKTCLQLSAFISGHLMFQLNIKRGYSYQDFKDDLKIDSFIEDIESILNSGTVVDLFEPDEFDALTMDLKNDAYSAGMNDTPGQLREFFYERVRTNLHIIVSFSPAGNKFREICRLHPALLNCTSIDWFTEWSEISMSQVADVFLETIDFKILSSDNATINENDFCHRLALCCVSIHKIVIEIAKRFYAAHKRIYYLTPSSYMDLMKTYGIMMAQTKQDFLTSYNRLSSGLAKLSDANASVSIMRDELAVLGPQIDAKEKEIEQLLSQLQKDQIAVLEVKEIVEVEEQKVRQDTDMVERYATQAELDLKNVIPVLDEAMADVSQLDKADVAEVRVYQSPPYQVMMVMCAVCVLLDCKPDWATARQVLGDSGFISRLTNL
;
A
#
# COMPACT_ATOMS: atom_id res chain seq x y z
N MET A 1 34.19 -23.62 -20.56
CA MET A 1 35.00 -22.82 -19.60
C MET A 1 34.44 -21.40 -19.57
N SER A 2 34.75 -20.60 -18.54
CA SER A 2 34.36 -19.19 -18.40
C SER A 2 35.59 -18.28 -18.35
N ALA A 3 35.37 -16.96 -18.45
CA ALA A 3 36.46 -15.97 -18.48
C ALA A 3 37.33 -15.99 -17.21
N GLN A 4 36.75 -16.27 -16.04
CA GLN A 4 37.46 -16.31 -14.75
C GLN A 4 37.73 -17.76 -14.27
N THR A 5 37.54 -18.77 -15.13
CA THR A 5 37.92 -20.15 -14.79
C THR A 5 39.41 -20.22 -14.48
N THR A 6 39.75 -20.45 -13.21
CA THR A 6 41.13 -20.57 -12.75
C THR A 6 41.71 -21.95 -13.03
N PRO A 7 43.06 -22.08 -13.10
CA PRO A 7 43.73 -23.38 -13.23
C PRO A 7 43.27 -24.40 -12.18
N ASN A 8 43.13 -23.97 -10.92
CA ASN A 8 42.73 -24.85 -9.83
C ASN A 8 41.28 -25.32 -9.98
N LYS A 9 40.36 -24.41 -10.36
CA LYS A 9 38.96 -24.77 -10.63
C LYS A 9 38.87 -25.78 -11.76
N PHE A 10 39.64 -25.60 -12.83
CA PHE A 10 39.70 -26.56 -13.95
C PHE A 10 40.19 -27.94 -13.54
N VAL A 11 41.30 -28.03 -12.80
CA VAL A 11 41.85 -29.31 -12.34
C VAL A 11 40.87 -30.02 -11.39
N ASN A 12 40.25 -29.29 -10.47
CA ASN A 12 39.27 -29.85 -9.54
C ASN A 12 38.06 -30.41 -10.31
N GLN A 13 37.51 -29.66 -11.27
CA GLN A 13 36.40 -30.13 -12.11
C GLN A 13 36.76 -31.37 -12.94
N LEU A 14 37.98 -31.45 -13.46
CA LEU A 14 38.42 -32.62 -14.21
C LEU A 14 38.58 -33.84 -13.30
N THR A 15 39.19 -33.65 -12.13
CA THR A 15 39.48 -34.74 -11.19
C THR A 15 38.27 -35.24 -10.41
N SER A 16 37.22 -34.43 -10.22
CA SER A 16 36.00 -34.85 -9.52
C SER A 16 35.24 -35.98 -10.23
N SER A 17 35.41 -36.09 -11.55
CA SER A 17 34.84 -37.18 -12.36
C SER A 17 35.67 -38.48 -12.34
N LEU A 18 36.86 -38.47 -11.75
CA LEU A 18 37.82 -39.58 -11.77
C LEU A 18 37.86 -40.31 -10.42
N ILE A 19 38.09 -41.62 -10.48
CA ILE A 19 38.21 -42.49 -9.31
C ILE A 19 39.70 -42.84 -9.12
N LYS A 20 40.11 -43.03 -7.87
CA LYS A 20 41.43 -43.58 -7.54
C LYS A 20 41.50 -45.05 -7.96
N LYS A 21 42.38 -45.37 -8.91
CA LYS A 21 42.70 -46.75 -9.30
C LYS A 21 43.79 -47.34 -8.41
N ASN A 22 44.86 -46.58 -8.18
CA ASN A 22 45.97 -46.91 -7.29
C ASN A 22 46.23 -45.72 -6.33
N ALA A 23 47.15 -45.87 -5.38
CA ALA A 23 47.51 -44.82 -4.41
C ALA A 23 47.77 -43.44 -5.07
N ASN A 24 48.39 -43.44 -6.26
CA ASN A 24 48.74 -42.21 -7.00
C ASN A 24 48.01 -42.04 -8.35
N LEU A 25 47.28 -43.06 -8.85
CA LEU A 25 46.67 -43.04 -10.18
C LEU A 25 45.18 -42.70 -10.12
N LEU A 26 44.77 -41.66 -10.84
CA LEU A 26 43.37 -41.34 -11.08
C LEU A 26 42.97 -41.83 -12.48
N GLY A 27 41.74 -42.32 -12.62
CA GLY A 27 41.21 -42.73 -13.91
C GLY A 27 39.72 -42.99 -13.88
N CYS A 28 39.18 -43.36 -15.04
CA CYS A 28 37.78 -43.77 -15.11
C CYS A 28 37.52 -45.10 -14.37
N PRO A 29 36.25 -45.39 -14.02
CA PRO A 29 35.83 -46.73 -13.60
C PRO A 29 36.29 -47.79 -14.60
N ALA A 30 36.57 -49.01 -14.12
CA ALA A 30 37.09 -50.10 -14.96
C ALA A 30 36.21 -50.34 -16.20
N GLY A 31 36.86 -50.41 -17.38
CA GLY A 31 36.20 -50.65 -18.66
C GLY A 31 35.51 -49.44 -19.30
N LYS A 32 35.64 -48.24 -18.71
CA LYS A 32 35.07 -46.99 -19.26
C LYS A 32 36.18 -45.98 -19.61
N TRP A 33 35.87 -45.09 -20.54
CA TRP A 33 36.73 -43.97 -20.96
C TRP A 33 36.02 -42.65 -20.64
N LEU A 34 36.76 -41.68 -20.09
CA LEU A 34 36.23 -40.33 -19.85
C LEU A 34 36.42 -39.48 -21.10
N LEU A 35 35.32 -38.94 -21.62
CA LEU A 35 35.36 -37.91 -22.65
C LEU A 35 35.11 -36.55 -22.00
N VAL A 36 36.15 -35.72 -21.94
CA VAL A 36 36.07 -34.35 -21.43
C VAL A 36 35.78 -33.43 -22.61
N PHE A 37 34.57 -32.88 -22.66
CA PHE A 37 34.22 -31.87 -23.65
C PHE A 37 34.39 -30.47 -23.04
N ILE A 38 35.24 -29.66 -23.65
CA ILE A 38 35.47 -28.26 -23.26
C ILE A 38 34.79 -27.36 -24.29
N ASP A 39 33.65 -26.79 -23.89
CA ASP A 39 32.98 -25.75 -24.64
C ASP A 39 33.74 -24.42 -24.52
N ASP A 40 33.96 -23.78 -25.68
CA ASP A 40 34.68 -22.52 -25.88
C ASP A 40 36.08 -22.42 -25.23
N LEU A 41 37.09 -23.02 -25.89
CA LEU A 41 38.49 -23.01 -25.43
C LEU A 41 39.10 -21.59 -25.31
N ASN A 42 38.59 -20.61 -26.05
CA ASN A 42 39.19 -19.28 -26.20
C ASN A 42 38.53 -18.17 -25.37
N ILE A 43 37.75 -18.54 -24.35
CA ILE A 43 37.15 -17.62 -23.39
C ILE A 43 38.06 -17.24 -22.20
N PRO A 44 38.90 -18.14 -21.63
CA PRO A 44 39.67 -17.82 -20.42
C PRO A 44 40.48 -16.53 -20.53
N GLN A 45 40.46 -15.72 -19.47
CA GLN A 45 41.08 -14.41 -19.47
C GLN A 45 42.59 -14.50 -19.69
N VAL A 46 43.09 -13.57 -20.48
CA VAL A 46 44.51 -13.38 -20.75
C VAL A 46 45.13 -12.58 -19.60
N ASP A 47 46.26 -13.03 -19.08
CA ASP A 47 47.02 -12.30 -18.07
C ASP A 47 47.71 -11.07 -18.69
N SER A 48 48.26 -10.20 -17.85
CA SER A 48 48.98 -8.98 -18.22
C SER A 48 50.09 -9.20 -19.24
N PHE A 49 50.67 -10.41 -19.26
CA PHE A 49 51.73 -10.83 -20.17
C PHE A 49 51.23 -11.41 -21.50
N GLY A 50 49.92 -11.58 -21.68
CA GLY A 50 49.34 -12.16 -22.89
C GLY A 50 49.17 -13.69 -22.85
N ASP A 51 49.50 -14.34 -21.73
CA ASP A 51 49.35 -15.78 -21.53
C ASP A 51 47.98 -16.16 -20.93
N GLN A 52 47.54 -17.41 -21.14
CA GLN A 52 46.30 -17.95 -20.59
C GLN A 52 46.61 -19.11 -19.64
N PRO A 53 46.74 -18.87 -18.32
CA PRO A 53 47.21 -19.88 -17.36
C PRO A 53 46.41 -21.18 -17.39
N THR A 54 45.08 -21.09 -17.49
CA THR A 54 44.17 -22.25 -17.51
C THR A 54 44.42 -23.15 -18.73
N LEU A 55 44.73 -22.55 -19.88
CA LEU A 55 45.07 -23.29 -21.11
C LEU A 55 46.46 -23.91 -21.04
N GLU A 56 47.39 -23.29 -20.32
CA GLU A 56 48.72 -23.85 -20.07
C GLU A 56 48.65 -25.07 -19.14
N THR A 57 47.76 -25.06 -18.15
CA THR A 57 47.45 -26.24 -17.33
C THR A 57 46.85 -27.37 -18.16
N LEU A 58 45.91 -27.07 -19.06
CA LEU A 58 45.39 -28.06 -20.01
C LEU A 58 46.51 -28.63 -20.90
N ARG A 59 47.40 -27.77 -21.43
CA ARG A 59 48.55 -28.21 -22.22
C ARG A 59 49.43 -29.18 -21.43
N TYR A 60 49.73 -28.84 -20.18
CA TYR A 60 50.53 -29.69 -19.29
C TYR A 60 49.90 -31.07 -19.12
N ILE A 61 48.59 -31.13 -18.85
CA ILE A 61 47.86 -32.39 -18.69
C ILE A 61 47.92 -33.24 -19.96
N LEU A 62 47.68 -32.63 -21.13
CA LEU A 62 47.70 -33.35 -22.41
C LEU A 62 49.09 -33.87 -22.79
N GLN A 63 50.15 -33.16 -22.46
CA GLN A 63 51.52 -33.54 -22.81
C GLN A 63 52.12 -34.55 -21.82
N THR A 64 51.80 -34.44 -20.53
CA THR A 64 52.41 -35.28 -19.48
C THR A 64 51.52 -36.44 -19.06
N GLY A 65 50.22 -36.42 -19.39
CA GLY A 65 49.24 -37.37 -18.89
C GLY A 65 49.03 -37.30 -17.38
N SER A 66 49.42 -36.18 -16.75
CA SER A 66 49.37 -36.00 -15.29
C SER A 66 48.81 -34.62 -14.92
N ALA A 67 48.11 -34.53 -13.79
CA ALA A 67 47.67 -33.26 -13.21
C ALA A 67 48.41 -32.98 -11.89
N ILE A 68 48.61 -31.71 -11.58
CA ILE A 68 49.17 -31.28 -10.29
C ILE A 68 47.99 -31.06 -9.35
N ASP A 69 47.96 -31.75 -8.22
CA ASP A 69 47.01 -31.49 -7.14
C ASP A 69 47.45 -30.20 -6.41
N PRO A 70 46.69 -29.09 -6.51
CA PRO A 70 47.08 -27.82 -5.94
C PRO A 70 47.07 -27.82 -4.40
N ALA A 71 46.31 -28.71 -3.76
CA ALA A 71 46.26 -28.80 -2.30
C ALA A 71 47.47 -29.54 -1.71
N LYS A 72 48.00 -30.52 -2.45
CA LYS A 72 49.12 -31.36 -1.99
C LYS A 72 50.45 -31.08 -2.70
N ASN A 73 50.44 -30.23 -3.73
CA ASN A 73 51.57 -30.00 -4.63
C ASN A 73 52.18 -31.33 -5.14
N GLN A 74 51.33 -32.30 -5.47
CA GLN A 74 51.74 -33.63 -5.93
C GLN A 74 51.28 -33.86 -7.36
N ILE A 75 52.17 -34.44 -8.18
CA ILE A 75 51.85 -34.87 -9.54
C ILE A 75 51.08 -36.19 -9.46
N ARG A 76 49.89 -36.22 -10.05
CA ARG A 76 49.06 -37.42 -10.16
C ARG A 76 48.90 -37.82 -11.63
N PRO A 77 49.33 -39.03 -12.03
CA PRO A 77 49.02 -39.55 -13.35
C PRO A 77 47.51 -39.74 -13.52
N LEU A 78 47.05 -39.47 -14.74
CA LEU A 78 45.68 -39.65 -15.19
C LEU A 78 45.64 -40.76 -16.24
N SER A 79 44.61 -41.60 -16.20
CA SER A 79 44.40 -42.70 -17.16
C SER A 79 42.99 -42.67 -17.75
N ASP A 80 42.87 -43.13 -18.99
CA ASP A 80 41.61 -43.29 -19.74
C ASP A 80 40.83 -41.99 -19.96
N ILE A 81 41.52 -40.90 -20.27
CA ILE A 81 40.92 -39.58 -20.54
C ILE A 81 41.16 -39.18 -21.99
N THR A 82 40.11 -38.74 -22.67
CA THR A 82 40.17 -38.11 -23.99
C THR A 82 39.55 -36.71 -23.91
N VAL A 83 40.24 -35.71 -24.44
CA VAL A 83 39.75 -34.33 -24.45
C VAL A 83 39.29 -33.96 -25.84
N ILE A 84 38.07 -33.44 -25.94
CA ILE A 84 37.51 -32.83 -27.14
C ILE A 84 37.17 -31.38 -26.79
N THR A 85 37.43 -30.46 -27.71
CA THR A 85 37.16 -29.05 -27.47
C THR A 85 36.66 -28.35 -28.73
N ALA A 86 35.84 -27.33 -28.53
CA ALA A 86 35.39 -26.41 -29.57
C ALA A 86 35.81 -24.98 -29.20
N CYS A 87 36.00 -24.13 -30.21
CA CYS A 87 36.19 -22.71 -30.00
C CYS A 87 35.71 -21.92 -31.21
N ASP A 88 35.21 -20.72 -30.95
CA ASP A 88 34.86 -19.76 -31.99
C ASP A 88 36.10 -19.22 -32.71
N SER A 89 35.89 -18.77 -33.96
CA SER A 89 36.96 -18.16 -34.75
C SER A 89 37.62 -16.97 -34.01
N PRO A 90 38.97 -16.87 -34.02
CA PRO A 90 39.73 -15.73 -33.51
C PRO A 90 39.29 -14.35 -34.01
N SER A 91 38.64 -14.28 -35.18
CA SER A 91 38.24 -13.03 -35.83
C SER A 91 37.16 -12.24 -35.07
N SER A 92 36.49 -12.84 -34.08
CA SER A 92 35.37 -12.24 -33.34
C SER A 92 35.79 -11.39 -32.13
N GLY A 93 37.06 -10.96 -32.06
CA GLY A 93 37.60 -10.26 -30.87
C GLY A 93 37.78 -11.18 -29.65
N ARG A 94 37.76 -12.50 -29.86
CA ARG A 94 38.09 -13.50 -28.86
C ARG A 94 39.60 -13.75 -28.85
N SER A 95 40.09 -14.31 -27.74
CA SER A 95 41.50 -14.65 -27.59
C SER A 95 41.91 -15.76 -28.56
N VAL A 96 43.21 -15.87 -28.86
CA VAL A 96 43.74 -16.93 -29.70
C VAL A 96 44.44 -17.95 -28.82
N PRO A 97 44.02 -19.23 -28.80
CA PRO A 97 44.71 -20.26 -28.06
C PRO A 97 46.19 -20.36 -28.45
N SER A 98 47.05 -20.70 -27.49
CA SER A 98 48.49 -20.77 -27.76
C SER A 98 48.81 -21.84 -28.81
N LYS A 99 49.71 -21.51 -29.75
CA LYS A 99 50.15 -22.45 -30.81
C LYS A 99 50.70 -23.76 -30.24
N ARG A 100 51.29 -23.70 -29.04
CA ARG A 100 51.83 -24.86 -28.31
C ARG A 100 50.73 -25.82 -27.83
N LEU A 101 49.60 -25.27 -27.37
CA LEU A 101 48.44 -26.09 -27.01
C LEU A 101 47.81 -26.73 -28.26
N LEU A 102 47.68 -25.95 -29.33
CA LEU A 102 47.08 -26.41 -30.59
C LEU A 102 47.84 -27.59 -31.23
N GLN A 103 49.14 -27.75 -30.97
CA GLN A 103 49.91 -28.92 -31.42
C GLN A 103 49.43 -30.25 -30.83
N SER A 104 48.78 -30.21 -29.65
CA SER A 104 48.22 -31.40 -29.00
C SER A 104 46.85 -31.81 -29.57
N PHE A 105 46.28 -31.05 -30.50
CA PHE A 105 44.95 -31.28 -31.05
C PHE A 105 44.96 -31.45 -32.57
N SER A 106 44.03 -32.27 -33.07
CA SER A 106 43.63 -32.25 -34.48
C SER A 106 42.56 -31.18 -34.66
N ILE A 107 42.83 -30.17 -35.48
CA ILE A 107 41.95 -29.02 -35.68
C ILE A 107 41.06 -29.26 -36.90
N PHE A 108 39.74 -29.19 -36.70
CA PHE A 108 38.75 -29.23 -37.76
C PHE A 108 37.98 -27.92 -37.79
N ALA A 109 37.80 -27.34 -38.98
CA ALA A 109 36.90 -26.21 -39.16
C ALA A 109 35.48 -26.74 -39.39
N LEU A 110 34.55 -26.38 -38.51
CA LEU A 110 33.13 -26.69 -38.66
C LEU A 110 32.43 -25.47 -39.27
N PRO A 111 32.13 -25.45 -40.57
CA PRO A 111 31.39 -24.35 -41.17
C PRO A 111 29.93 -24.38 -40.73
N ASP A 112 29.25 -23.24 -40.88
CA ASP A 112 27.81 -23.16 -40.67
C ASP A 112 27.08 -24.18 -41.57
N PRO A 113 26.04 -24.86 -41.04
CA PRO A 113 25.28 -25.82 -41.81
C PRO A 113 24.62 -25.16 -43.01
N ALA A 114 24.64 -25.86 -44.15
CA ALA A 114 24.04 -25.36 -45.37
C ALA A 114 22.53 -25.16 -45.20
N ALA A 115 21.94 -24.16 -45.88
CA ALA A 115 20.51 -23.86 -45.79
C ALA A 115 19.62 -25.09 -46.08
N LYS A 116 20.03 -25.99 -46.98
CA LYS A 116 19.33 -27.25 -47.28
C LYS A 116 19.30 -28.21 -46.08
N GLN A 117 20.39 -28.28 -45.31
CA GLN A 117 20.47 -29.12 -44.11
C GLN A 117 19.59 -28.53 -43.00
N LEU A 118 19.66 -27.22 -42.77
CA LEU A 118 18.79 -26.54 -41.82
C LEU A 118 17.31 -26.72 -42.18
N PHE A 119 16.96 -26.58 -43.47
CA PHE A 119 15.61 -26.83 -43.94
C PHE A 119 15.13 -28.24 -43.60
N HIS A 120 15.97 -29.26 -43.81
CA HIS A 120 15.63 -30.64 -43.45
C HIS A 120 15.44 -30.81 -41.93
N ILE A 121 16.38 -30.32 -41.12
CA ILE A 121 16.34 -30.41 -39.65
C ILE A 121 15.04 -29.80 -39.10
N TYR A 122 14.72 -28.57 -39.51
CA TYR A 122 13.52 -27.88 -39.03
C TYR A 122 12.23 -28.43 -39.63
N SER A 123 12.26 -28.98 -40.85
CA SER A 123 11.11 -29.70 -41.42
C SER A 123 10.78 -30.96 -40.62
N VAL A 124 11.77 -31.72 -40.17
CA VAL A 124 11.55 -32.90 -39.32
C VAL A 124 11.01 -32.49 -37.96
N ARG A 125 11.61 -31.46 -37.33
CA ARG A 125 11.19 -30.99 -36.00
C ARG A 125 9.76 -30.46 -35.99
N LEU A 126 9.44 -29.51 -36.86
CA LEU A 126 8.10 -28.93 -36.95
C LEU A 126 7.09 -29.92 -37.54
N GLY A 127 7.51 -30.77 -38.48
CA GLY A 127 6.66 -31.82 -39.05
C GLY A 127 6.23 -32.86 -38.02
N ARG A 128 7.13 -33.27 -37.12
CA ARG A 128 6.77 -34.16 -36.00
C ARG A 128 5.72 -33.52 -35.11
N PHE A 129 5.89 -32.24 -34.76
CA PHE A 129 4.93 -31.51 -33.94
C PHE A 129 3.55 -31.39 -34.61
N LEU A 130 3.52 -30.95 -35.88
CA LEU A 130 2.28 -30.79 -36.64
C LEU A 130 1.56 -32.12 -36.92
N ASN A 131 2.25 -33.25 -36.84
CA ASN A 131 1.66 -34.59 -36.99
C ASN A 131 1.29 -35.23 -35.64
N SER A 132 1.96 -34.86 -34.54
CA SER A 132 1.67 -35.40 -33.20
C SER A 132 0.40 -34.83 -32.58
N VAL A 133 0.07 -33.61 -32.97
CA VAL A 133 -1.12 -32.89 -32.54
C VAL A 133 -2.05 -32.86 -33.75
N ASP A 134 -3.32 -33.23 -33.62
CA ASP A 134 -4.28 -33.37 -34.73
C ASP A 134 -4.61 -32.02 -35.42
N PHE A 135 -3.63 -31.42 -36.09
CA PHE A 135 -3.80 -30.16 -36.82
C PHE A 135 -4.53 -30.40 -38.15
N PRO A 136 -5.34 -29.42 -38.60
CA PRO A 136 -5.99 -29.46 -39.91
C PRO A 136 -5.01 -29.71 -41.06
N VAL A 137 -5.50 -30.37 -42.11
CA VAL A 137 -4.68 -30.73 -43.30
C VAL A 137 -4.03 -29.49 -43.91
N ASP A 138 -4.75 -28.37 -43.97
CA ASP A 138 -4.28 -27.10 -44.53
C ASP A 138 -3.03 -26.58 -43.79
N VAL A 139 -3.05 -26.64 -42.46
CA VAL A 139 -1.92 -26.25 -41.59
C VAL A 139 -0.73 -27.19 -41.81
N ARG A 140 -0.97 -28.50 -41.86
CA ARG A 140 0.09 -29.51 -42.10
C ARG A 140 0.73 -29.37 -43.47
N SER A 141 -0.06 -29.05 -44.50
CA SER A 141 0.42 -28.82 -45.87
C SER A 141 1.34 -27.59 -45.98
N SER A 142 1.21 -26.64 -45.05
CA SER A 142 2.00 -25.40 -45.00
C SER A 142 3.40 -25.57 -44.37
N LEU A 143 3.77 -26.78 -43.90
CA LEU A 143 5.03 -27.06 -43.21
C LEU A 143 6.26 -26.53 -43.96
N TYR A 144 6.41 -26.88 -45.24
CA TYR A 144 7.59 -26.50 -46.02
C TYR A 144 7.67 -25.00 -46.28
N LEU A 145 6.52 -24.34 -46.50
CA LEU A 145 6.42 -22.89 -46.63
C LEU A 145 6.86 -22.20 -45.34
N LEU A 146 6.39 -22.69 -44.19
CA LEU A 146 6.74 -22.18 -42.88
C LEU A 146 8.24 -22.30 -42.61
N VAL A 147 8.84 -23.47 -42.84
CA VAL A 147 10.28 -23.68 -42.63
C VAL A 147 11.11 -22.77 -43.54
N SER A 148 10.71 -22.61 -44.81
CA SER A 148 11.36 -21.66 -45.71
C SER A 148 11.24 -20.22 -45.21
N ALA A 149 10.07 -19.80 -44.73
CA ALA A 149 9.86 -18.47 -44.18
C ALA A 149 10.73 -18.21 -42.94
N CYS A 150 10.82 -19.18 -42.01
CA CYS A 150 11.72 -19.11 -40.84
C CYS A 150 13.17 -18.89 -41.23
N LEU A 151 13.68 -19.66 -42.20
CA LEU A 151 15.06 -19.54 -42.66
C LEU A 151 15.33 -18.20 -43.35
N VAL A 152 14.42 -17.77 -44.22
CA VAL A 152 14.56 -16.48 -44.92
C VAL A 152 14.56 -15.32 -43.94
N MET A 153 13.68 -15.32 -42.93
CA MET A 153 13.70 -14.30 -41.89
C MET A 153 15.03 -14.31 -41.11
N TYR A 154 15.48 -15.48 -40.68
CA TYR A 154 16.74 -15.62 -39.94
C TYR A 154 17.93 -15.06 -40.74
N TYR A 155 18.08 -15.43 -42.02
CA TYR A 155 19.18 -14.93 -42.85
C TYR A 155 19.07 -13.43 -43.14
N ARG A 156 17.87 -12.91 -43.41
CA ARG A 156 17.66 -11.47 -43.65
C ARG A 156 18.05 -10.64 -42.42
N VAL A 157 17.63 -11.07 -41.24
CA VAL A 157 17.96 -10.39 -39.97
C VAL A 157 19.46 -10.48 -39.69
N SER A 158 20.05 -11.67 -39.79
CA SER A 158 21.47 -11.89 -39.48
C SER A 158 22.43 -11.12 -40.38
N ILE A 159 22.05 -10.87 -41.64
CA ILE A 159 22.90 -10.14 -42.60
C ILE A 159 22.71 -8.62 -42.49
N ASN A 160 21.48 -8.15 -42.32
CA ASN A 160 21.17 -6.72 -42.40
C ASN A 160 21.25 -6.00 -41.04
N ILE A 161 21.07 -6.72 -39.93
CA ILE A 161 21.05 -6.16 -38.59
C ILE A 161 22.25 -6.68 -37.80
N LEU A 162 23.38 -5.99 -37.95
CA LEU A 162 24.67 -6.40 -37.39
C LEU A 162 24.95 -5.73 -36.03
N PRO A 163 25.74 -6.38 -35.16
CA PRO A 163 26.15 -5.80 -33.90
C PRO A 163 27.09 -4.61 -34.10
N THR A 164 26.86 -3.56 -33.32
CA THR A 164 27.73 -2.37 -33.25
C THR A 164 28.14 -2.15 -31.80
N PRO A 165 29.15 -1.31 -31.50
CA PRO A 165 29.51 -1.02 -30.11
C PRO A 165 28.31 -0.54 -29.28
N SER A 166 27.46 0.34 -29.81
CA SER A 166 26.23 0.77 -29.12
C SER A 166 25.15 -0.32 -29.01
N LYS A 167 25.19 -1.35 -29.87
CA LYS A 167 24.18 -2.41 -29.99
C LYS A 167 24.83 -3.79 -29.95
N VAL A 168 25.56 -4.09 -28.87
CA VAL A 168 26.29 -5.37 -28.73
C VAL A 168 25.38 -6.59 -28.60
N HIS A 169 24.12 -6.39 -28.26
CA HIS A 169 23.13 -7.45 -28.09
C HIS A 169 22.53 -7.90 -29.43
N TYR A 170 22.86 -7.27 -30.57
CA TYR A 170 22.35 -7.63 -31.92
C TYR A 170 23.11 -8.83 -32.51
N ILE A 171 23.27 -9.89 -31.73
CA ILE A 171 23.96 -11.11 -32.15
C ILE A 171 22.90 -12.15 -32.46
N PHE A 172 22.74 -12.49 -33.73
CA PHE A 172 21.75 -13.49 -34.18
C PHE A 172 22.44 -14.81 -34.53
N ASN A 173 21.98 -15.91 -33.94
CA ASN A 173 22.57 -17.23 -34.13
C ASN A 173 21.51 -18.32 -34.38
N LEU A 174 21.94 -19.57 -34.61
CA LEU A 174 21.02 -20.68 -34.86
C LEU A 174 20.11 -21.02 -33.66
N ARG A 175 20.44 -20.57 -32.43
CA ARG A 175 19.54 -20.71 -31.27
C ARG A 175 18.32 -19.80 -31.42
N ASP A 176 18.43 -18.65 -32.06
CA ASP A 176 17.28 -17.78 -32.33
C ASP A 176 16.30 -18.46 -33.30
N LEU A 177 16.82 -19.16 -34.32
CA LEU A 177 15.99 -19.99 -35.19
C LEU A 177 15.33 -21.15 -34.43
N ALA A 178 16.03 -21.74 -33.45
CA ALA A 178 15.45 -22.76 -32.57
C ALA A 178 14.35 -22.20 -31.66
N LYS A 179 14.54 -20.99 -31.08
CA LYS A 179 13.52 -20.27 -30.29
C LYS A 179 12.30 -19.92 -31.13
N LEU A 180 12.49 -19.53 -32.39
CA LEU A 180 11.40 -19.28 -33.32
C LEU A 180 10.57 -20.54 -33.55
N ALA A 181 11.24 -21.67 -33.83
CA ALA A 181 10.56 -22.95 -34.00
C ALA A 181 9.85 -23.40 -32.70
N GLN A 182 10.48 -23.22 -31.53
CA GLN A 182 9.89 -23.55 -30.23
C GLN A 182 8.67 -22.68 -29.89
N GLY A 183 8.69 -21.41 -30.27
CA GLY A 183 7.55 -20.50 -30.15
C GLY A 183 6.35 -20.97 -30.99
N ILE A 184 6.60 -21.36 -32.24
CA ILE A 184 5.56 -21.91 -33.13
C ILE A 184 5.00 -23.23 -32.58
N MET A 185 5.84 -24.06 -31.93
CA MET A 185 5.42 -25.31 -31.29
C MET A 185 4.48 -25.12 -30.09
N GLN A 186 4.15 -23.89 -29.69
CA GLN A 186 3.09 -23.62 -28.73
C GLN A 186 1.69 -23.53 -29.37
N ALA A 187 1.60 -23.63 -30.70
CA ALA A 187 0.33 -23.62 -31.42
C ALA A 187 -0.62 -24.71 -30.90
N SER A 188 -1.92 -24.40 -30.84
CA SER A 188 -2.96 -25.38 -30.53
C SER A 188 -3.85 -25.59 -31.77
N PRO A 189 -4.35 -26.81 -32.01
CA PRO A 189 -5.20 -27.11 -33.17
C PRO A 189 -6.56 -26.41 -33.08
N LYS A 190 -7.00 -26.06 -31.86
CA LYS A 190 -8.21 -25.28 -31.61
C LYS A 190 -8.10 -23.84 -32.13
N ASN A 191 -6.91 -23.23 -32.04
CA ASN A 191 -6.70 -21.82 -32.38
C ASN A 191 -6.08 -21.63 -33.76
N THR A 192 -5.26 -22.58 -34.20
CA THR A 192 -4.60 -22.55 -35.52
C THR A 192 -5.32 -23.48 -36.49
N ILE A 193 -6.42 -22.96 -37.05
CA ILE A 193 -7.36 -23.73 -37.87
C ILE A 193 -6.91 -23.72 -39.35
N ASN A 194 -6.37 -22.59 -39.81
CA ASN A 194 -6.06 -22.35 -41.22
C ASN A 194 -4.60 -21.90 -41.41
N GLN A 195 -4.13 -21.92 -42.67
CA GLN A 195 -2.81 -21.39 -43.06
C GLN A 195 -2.60 -19.94 -42.59
N ASP A 196 -3.63 -19.10 -42.67
CA ASP A 196 -3.54 -17.69 -42.25
C ASP A 196 -3.29 -17.54 -40.75
N SER A 197 -3.97 -18.33 -39.92
CA SER A 197 -3.76 -18.32 -38.47
C SER A 197 -2.36 -18.78 -38.09
N LEU A 198 -1.79 -19.74 -38.82
CA LEU A 198 -0.40 -20.17 -38.66
C LEU A 198 0.57 -19.07 -39.10
N ALA A 199 0.27 -18.36 -40.19
CA ALA A 199 1.09 -17.27 -40.69
C ALA A 199 1.13 -16.08 -39.72
N ILE A 200 -0.01 -15.73 -39.09
CA ILE A 200 -0.08 -14.68 -38.06
C ILE A 200 0.72 -15.10 -36.82
N LEU A 201 0.62 -16.36 -36.40
CA LEU A 201 1.44 -16.90 -35.31
C LEU A 201 2.94 -16.81 -35.65
N PHE A 202 3.33 -17.20 -36.87
CA PHE A 202 4.71 -17.05 -37.34
C PHE A 202 5.18 -15.59 -37.27
N ALA A 203 4.35 -14.64 -37.72
CA ALA A 203 4.67 -13.22 -37.63
C ALA A 203 4.85 -12.75 -36.18
N HIS A 204 3.98 -13.20 -35.28
CA HIS A 204 4.11 -12.94 -33.85
C HIS A 204 5.43 -13.47 -33.30
N GLU A 205 5.77 -14.74 -33.56
CA GLU A 205 7.01 -15.32 -33.03
C GLU A 205 8.27 -14.67 -33.62
N CYS A 206 8.22 -14.20 -34.87
CA CYS A 206 9.29 -13.37 -35.44
C CYS A 206 9.47 -12.04 -34.67
N LEU A 207 8.38 -11.38 -34.27
CA LEU A 207 8.45 -10.17 -33.46
C LEU A 207 9.10 -10.47 -32.10
N ARG A 208 8.66 -11.53 -31.42
CA ARG A 208 9.15 -11.89 -30.08
C ARG A 208 10.62 -12.32 -30.06
N VAL A 209 11.08 -13.00 -31.11
CA VAL A 209 12.47 -13.51 -31.16
C VAL A 209 13.45 -12.47 -31.67
N PHE A 210 13.06 -11.68 -32.68
CA PHE A 210 13.97 -10.76 -33.36
C PHE A 210 13.70 -9.29 -33.05
N ALA A 211 12.44 -8.84 -33.08
CA ALA A 211 12.10 -7.43 -32.96
C ALA A 211 12.23 -6.90 -31.52
N ASP A 212 11.89 -7.70 -30.51
CA ASP A 212 11.98 -7.31 -29.09
C ASP A 212 13.44 -7.02 -28.64
N ARG A 213 14.42 -7.49 -29.41
CA ARG A 213 15.85 -7.19 -29.24
C ARG A 213 16.25 -5.83 -29.84
N LEU A 214 15.47 -5.28 -30.77
CA LEU A 214 15.78 -4.04 -31.48
C LEU A 214 15.38 -2.82 -30.65
N VAL A 215 16.13 -1.72 -30.79
CA VAL A 215 16.03 -0.54 -29.92
C VAL A 215 15.71 0.72 -30.73
N THR A 216 16.28 0.85 -31.92
CA THR A 216 16.07 2.04 -32.75
C THR A 216 14.93 1.83 -33.74
N GLU A 217 14.06 2.83 -33.88
CA GLU A 217 12.93 2.82 -34.81
C GLU A 217 13.33 2.52 -36.27
N ASN A 218 14.50 2.99 -36.70
CA ASN A 218 15.02 2.68 -38.04
C ASN A 218 15.20 1.17 -38.26
N ASP A 219 15.76 0.47 -37.28
CA ASP A 219 16.05 -0.96 -37.38
C ASP A 219 14.75 -1.78 -37.28
N LEU A 220 13.82 -1.34 -36.44
CA LEU A 220 12.45 -1.88 -36.39
C LEU A 220 11.75 -1.72 -37.75
N ASN A 221 11.86 -0.56 -38.39
CA ASN A 221 11.27 -0.33 -39.71
C ASN A 221 11.89 -1.22 -40.80
N ILE A 222 13.20 -1.45 -40.76
CA ILE A 222 13.88 -2.40 -41.66
C ILE A 222 13.35 -3.82 -41.41
N PHE A 223 13.24 -4.21 -40.14
CA PHE A 223 12.69 -5.51 -39.76
C PHE A 223 11.25 -5.70 -40.26
N TYR A 224 10.36 -4.73 -40.04
CA TYR A 224 8.97 -4.80 -40.49
C TYR A 224 8.84 -4.94 -42.01
N LYS A 225 9.71 -4.25 -42.78
CA LYS A 225 9.77 -4.41 -44.24
C LYS A 225 10.15 -5.85 -44.63
N HIS A 226 11.14 -6.44 -43.97
CA HIS A 226 11.54 -7.83 -44.21
C HIS A 226 10.45 -8.82 -43.83
N LEU A 227 9.76 -8.59 -42.70
CA LEU A 227 8.65 -9.42 -42.24
C LEU A 227 7.50 -9.39 -43.25
N ASN A 228 7.05 -8.21 -43.67
CA ASN A 228 5.98 -8.07 -44.66
C ASN A 228 6.36 -8.72 -46.00
N ALA A 229 7.59 -8.53 -46.48
CA ALA A 229 8.07 -9.16 -47.71
C ALA A 229 8.10 -10.69 -47.63
N THR A 230 8.44 -11.27 -46.47
CA THR A 230 8.40 -12.73 -46.27
C THR A 230 6.96 -13.23 -46.22
N MET A 231 6.07 -12.54 -45.51
CA MET A 231 4.65 -12.89 -45.39
C MET A 231 3.95 -12.86 -46.75
N LEU A 232 4.15 -11.81 -47.54
CA LEU A 232 3.66 -11.71 -48.91
C LEU A 232 4.26 -12.77 -49.83
N GLY A 233 5.54 -13.09 -49.66
CA GLY A 233 6.24 -14.08 -50.48
C GLY A 233 5.67 -15.49 -50.31
N TYR A 234 5.60 -15.96 -49.06
CA TYR A 234 5.30 -17.36 -48.72
C TYR A 234 3.84 -17.63 -48.38
N PHE A 235 3.16 -16.69 -47.70
CA PHE A 235 1.78 -16.87 -47.25
C PHE A 235 0.77 -16.06 -48.05
N LYS A 236 1.22 -15.15 -48.93
CA LYS A 236 0.36 -14.22 -49.70
C LYS A 236 -0.47 -13.26 -48.83
N ILE A 237 -0.04 -13.06 -47.57
CA ILE A 237 -0.68 -12.16 -46.61
C ILE A 237 0.11 -10.86 -46.55
N SER A 238 -0.58 -9.73 -46.73
CA SER A 238 0.01 -8.41 -46.51
C SER A 238 -0.14 -8.00 -45.05
N LEU A 239 0.97 -7.63 -44.42
CA LEU A 239 0.97 -7.06 -43.07
C LEU A 239 1.03 -5.54 -43.16
N ASP A 240 -0.06 -4.87 -42.77
CA ASP A 240 -0.10 -3.41 -42.65
C ASP A 240 0.70 -2.97 -41.42
N ILE A 241 1.94 -2.54 -41.63
CA ILE A 241 2.89 -2.15 -40.56
C ILE A 241 2.28 -1.10 -39.62
N SER A 242 1.57 -0.11 -40.17
CA SER A 242 0.92 0.95 -39.38
C SER A 242 -0.12 0.41 -38.40
N LYS A 243 -0.89 -0.61 -38.79
CA LYS A 243 -1.88 -1.24 -37.90
C LYS A 243 -1.20 -1.98 -36.75
N TYR A 244 -0.03 -2.57 -36.98
CA TYR A 244 0.71 -3.27 -35.94
C TYR A 244 1.44 -2.35 -34.97
N ILE A 245 1.73 -1.10 -35.38
CA ILE A 245 2.21 -0.06 -34.46
C ILE A 245 1.09 0.34 -33.50
N GLU A 246 -0.13 0.53 -34.01
CA GLU A 246 -1.29 0.88 -33.18
C GLU A 246 -1.77 -0.30 -32.32
N ASN A 247 -1.96 -1.47 -32.94
CA ASN A 247 -2.42 -2.71 -32.32
C ASN A 247 -1.40 -3.84 -32.56
N PRO A 248 -0.45 -4.04 -31.64
CA PRO A 248 0.58 -5.07 -31.77
C PRO A 248 -0.06 -6.46 -31.86
N LEU A 249 0.62 -7.37 -32.56
CA LEU A 249 0.29 -8.79 -32.47
C LEU A 249 0.63 -9.27 -31.06
N LEU A 250 -0.40 -9.69 -30.32
CA LEU A 250 -0.29 -10.18 -28.96
C LEU A 250 -0.87 -11.58 -28.88
N TYR A 251 -0.18 -12.44 -28.12
CA TYR A 251 -0.63 -13.78 -27.79
C TYR A 251 -0.55 -13.96 -26.27
N CYS A 252 -1.43 -14.79 -25.75
CA CYS A 252 -1.53 -15.09 -24.32
C CYS A 252 -2.05 -16.51 -24.10
N ASN A 253 -1.88 -17.03 -22.89
CA ASN A 253 -2.24 -18.40 -22.53
C ASN A 253 -3.20 -18.49 -21.32
N PHE A 254 -3.65 -17.38 -20.75
CA PHE A 254 -4.42 -17.34 -19.49
C PHE A 254 -5.81 -16.71 -19.63
N LEU A 255 -6.30 -16.51 -20.86
CA LEU A 255 -7.64 -15.95 -21.09
C LEU A 255 -8.78 -16.86 -20.58
N LYS A 256 -8.55 -18.18 -20.53
CA LYS A 256 -9.50 -19.16 -19.98
C LYS A 256 -8.82 -19.95 -18.86
N SER A 257 -9.49 -20.09 -17.73
CA SER A 257 -8.96 -20.76 -16.54
C SER A 257 -8.76 -22.27 -16.74
N ASP A 258 -9.62 -22.93 -17.52
CA ASP A 258 -9.67 -24.39 -17.64
C ASP A 258 -8.68 -24.97 -18.67
N ASP A 259 -8.25 -24.18 -19.65
CA ASP A 259 -7.35 -24.65 -20.73
C ASP A 259 -6.40 -23.51 -21.14
N ARG A 260 -5.15 -23.57 -20.66
CA ARG A 260 -4.13 -22.52 -20.85
C ARG A 260 -3.52 -22.54 -22.26
N LEU A 261 -4.37 -22.35 -23.26
CA LEU A 261 -4.00 -22.43 -24.68
C LEU A 261 -3.37 -21.12 -25.15
N TYR A 262 -2.26 -21.24 -25.88
CA TYR A 262 -1.64 -20.12 -26.54
C TYR A 262 -2.52 -19.61 -27.69
N GLN A 263 -3.00 -18.36 -27.57
CA GLN A 263 -4.01 -17.80 -28.46
C GLN A 263 -3.81 -16.32 -28.73
N GLN A 264 -4.21 -15.89 -29.93
CA GLN A 264 -4.14 -14.50 -30.34
C GLN A 264 -5.11 -13.65 -29.51
N LEU A 265 -4.62 -12.48 -29.10
CA LEU A 265 -5.40 -11.44 -28.47
C LEU A 265 -5.67 -10.33 -29.48
N HIS A 266 -6.94 -9.97 -29.68
CA HIS A 266 -7.34 -8.88 -30.57
C HIS A 266 -7.38 -7.52 -29.90
N ASP A 267 -7.61 -7.49 -28.58
CA ASP A 267 -7.70 -6.28 -27.80
C ASP A 267 -6.97 -6.45 -26.46
N TRP A 268 -6.00 -5.59 -26.21
CA TRP A 268 -5.19 -5.61 -24.99
C TRP A 268 -5.97 -5.17 -23.75
N HIS A 269 -7.07 -4.42 -23.90
CA HIS A 269 -7.92 -4.01 -22.78
C HIS A 269 -8.57 -5.21 -22.06
N GLN A 270 -8.80 -6.32 -22.78
CA GLN A 270 -9.31 -7.55 -22.18
C GLN A 270 -8.32 -8.14 -21.16
N CYS A 271 -7.02 -7.91 -21.33
CA CYS A 271 -6.01 -8.34 -20.36
C CYS A 271 -5.98 -7.47 -19.11
N CYS A 272 -6.37 -6.20 -19.18
CA CYS A 272 -6.33 -5.29 -18.04
C CYS A 272 -7.20 -5.78 -16.87
N SER A 273 -8.44 -6.21 -17.15
CA SER A 273 -9.35 -6.72 -16.11
C SER A 273 -8.81 -8.02 -15.49
N ILE A 274 -8.25 -8.91 -16.31
CA ILE A 274 -7.66 -10.17 -15.86
C ILE A 274 -6.40 -9.90 -15.01
N PHE A 275 -5.55 -8.97 -15.43
CA PHE A 275 -4.36 -8.60 -14.67
C PHE A 275 -4.68 -7.91 -13.35
N LEU A 276 -5.75 -7.10 -13.30
CA LEU A 276 -6.24 -6.53 -12.05
C LEU A 276 -6.70 -7.63 -11.08
N ASP A 277 -7.42 -8.65 -11.55
CA ASP A 277 -7.81 -9.80 -10.72
C ASP A 277 -6.59 -10.56 -10.20
N TYR A 278 -5.61 -10.87 -11.07
CA TYR A 278 -4.36 -11.50 -10.63
C TYR A 278 -3.56 -10.65 -9.64
N GLN A 279 -3.49 -9.34 -9.84
CA GLN A 279 -2.85 -8.41 -8.91
C GLN A 279 -3.55 -8.38 -7.55
N MET A 280 -4.88 -8.37 -7.51
CA MET A 280 -5.64 -8.46 -6.26
C MET A 280 -5.37 -9.78 -5.54
N ARG A 281 -5.39 -10.91 -6.26
CA ARG A 281 -5.08 -12.23 -5.68
C ARG A 281 -3.67 -12.31 -5.12
N HIS A 282 -2.69 -11.75 -5.85
CA HIS A 282 -1.31 -11.67 -5.39
C HIS A 282 -1.20 -10.88 -4.07
N ASN A 283 -1.84 -9.71 -3.99
CA ASN A 283 -1.84 -8.87 -2.80
C ASN A 283 -2.58 -9.49 -1.60
N LEU A 284 -3.47 -10.46 -1.84
CA LEU A 284 -4.12 -11.24 -0.79
C LEU A 284 -3.24 -12.42 -0.32
N SER A 285 -2.51 -13.07 -1.24
CA SER A 285 -1.69 -14.23 -0.92
C SER A 285 -0.34 -13.87 -0.32
N GLU A 286 0.29 -12.81 -0.82
CA GLU A 286 1.59 -12.35 -0.35
C GLU A 286 1.44 -11.12 0.54
N HIS A 287 2.25 -10.99 1.59
CA HIS A 287 2.35 -9.75 2.38
C HIS A 287 3.02 -8.58 1.62
N SER A 288 3.16 -8.69 0.29
CA SER A 288 3.75 -7.69 -0.58
C SER A 288 2.67 -6.94 -1.36
N THR A 289 2.75 -5.61 -1.43
CA THR A 289 1.78 -4.79 -2.17
C THR A 289 2.29 -4.52 -3.58
N LEU A 290 1.70 -5.18 -4.57
CA LEU A 290 1.91 -4.93 -5.99
C LEU A 290 0.82 -3.97 -6.49
N ASN A 291 1.21 -2.74 -6.78
CA ASN A 291 0.35 -1.70 -7.34
C ASN A 291 0.90 -1.27 -8.71
N MET A 292 0.43 -1.94 -9.76
CA MET A 292 0.81 -1.67 -11.15
C MET A 292 -0.36 -1.00 -11.89
N VAL A 293 -0.04 0.00 -12.71
CA VAL A 293 -1.00 0.61 -13.65
C VAL A 293 -0.84 -0.07 -15.01
N PHE A 294 -1.95 -0.48 -15.61
CA PHE A 294 -1.95 -1.20 -16.88
C PHE A 294 -2.19 -0.25 -18.05
N PHE A 295 -1.16 -0.09 -18.87
CA PHE A 295 -1.19 0.59 -20.16
C PHE A 295 -0.57 -0.34 -21.20
N LYS A 296 -0.63 0.06 -22.48
CA LYS A 296 -0.26 -0.79 -23.61
C LYS A 296 1.09 -1.51 -23.44
N GLU A 297 2.19 -0.77 -23.29
CA GLU A 297 3.53 -1.36 -23.22
C GLU A 297 3.73 -2.20 -21.96
N ALA A 298 3.10 -1.83 -20.83
CA ALA A 298 3.10 -2.64 -19.62
C ALA A 298 2.44 -4.00 -19.84
N VAL A 299 1.31 -4.04 -20.56
CA VAL A 299 0.64 -5.29 -20.95
C VAL A 299 1.53 -6.10 -21.91
N GLU A 300 2.18 -5.46 -22.88
CA GLU A 300 3.11 -6.13 -23.78
C GLU A 300 4.27 -6.81 -23.03
N HIS A 301 4.91 -6.12 -22.09
CA HIS A 301 6.01 -6.68 -21.30
C HIS A 301 5.56 -7.89 -20.46
N VAL A 302 4.41 -7.80 -19.80
CA VAL A 302 3.85 -8.94 -19.05
C VAL A 302 3.60 -10.14 -19.97
N LEU A 303 3.02 -9.91 -21.15
CA LEU A 303 2.78 -10.98 -22.14
C LEU A 303 4.08 -11.60 -22.67
N ARG A 304 5.11 -10.79 -22.94
CA ARG A 304 6.43 -11.27 -23.36
C ARG A 304 7.06 -12.16 -22.30
N ILE A 305 7.00 -11.76 -21.03
CA ILE A 305 7.53 -12.54 -19.90
C ILE A 305 6.76 -13.85 -19.76
N CYS A 306 5.42 -13.82 -19.75
CA CYS A 306 4.58 -15.03 -19.70
C CYS A 306 4.87 -16.00 -20.85
N ARG A 307 5.07 -15.49 -22.07
CA ARG A 307 5.41 -16.31 -23.25
C ARG A 307 6.75 -17.03 -23.10
N VAL A 308 7.73 -16.43 -22.44
CA VAL A 308 9.04 -17.07 -22.18
C VAL A 308 8.95 -18.06 -21.03
N LEU A 309 8.22 -17.73 -19.96
CA LEU A 309 8.00 -18.64 -18.82
C LEU A 309 7.22 -19.91 -19.18
N GLN A 310 6.46 -19.89 -20.28
CA GLN A 310 5.76 -21.09 -20.76
C GLN A 310 6.69 -22.04 -21.56
N GLN A 311 7.80 -21.55 -22.08
CA GLN A 311 8.73 -22.35 -22.89
C GLN A 311 9.68 -23.14 -21.99
N PRO A 312 9.82 -24.48 -22.15
CA PRO A 312 10.81 -25.22 -21.38
C PRO A 312 12.22 -24.70 -21.70
N GLY A 313 13.02 -24.43 -20.66
CA GLY A 313 14.33 -23.80 -20.80
C GLY A 313 14.28 -22.34 -21.24
N GLY A 314 13.13 -21.67 -21.07
CA GLY A 314 12.94 -20.27 -21.41
C GLY A 314 13.60 -19.35 -20.37
N HIS A 315 14.75 -18.78 -20.71
CA HIS A 315 15.43 -17.78 -19.88
C HIS A 315 15.20 -16.37 -20.44
N LEU A 316 15.26 -15.35 -19.57
CA LEU A 316 14.95 -13.97 -19.94
C LEU A 316 16.04 -12.99 -19.50
N LEU A 317 16.37 -12.05 -20.39
CA LEU A 317 17.25 -10.93 -20.12
C LEU A 317 16.45 -9.63 -20.23
N LEU A 318 16.18 -9.00 -19.09
CA LEU A 318 15.45 -7.75 -18.99
C LEU A 318 16.41 -6.57 -19.04
N ILE A 319 16.31 -5.75 -20.09
CA ILE A 319 17.21 -4.60 -20.26
C ILE A 319 16.39 -3.31 -20.16
N GLY A 320 16.79 -2.41 -19.28
CA GLY A 320 16.13 -1.12 -19.13
C GLY A 320 16.72 -0.29 -18.00
N LEU A 321 16.42 1.01 -17.98
CA LEU A 321 16.84 1.86 -16.86
C LEU A 321 16.16 1.42 -15.55
N ASP A 322 16.72 1.83 -14.42
CA ASP A 322 16.14 1.53 -13.12
C ASP A 322 14.84 2.34 -12.92
N GLY A 323 13.79 1.70 -12.41
CA GLY A 323 12.48 2.35 -12.24
C GLY A 323 11.57 2.33 -13.48
N THR A 324 11.85 1.51 -14.50
CA THR A 324 10.95 1.28 -15.65
C THR A 324 9.84 0.23 -15.41
N GLY A 325 9.81 -0.39 -14.23
CA GLY A 325 8.78 -1.40 -13.89
C GLY A 325 9.16 -2.86 -14.20
N ARG A 326 10.41 -3.17 -14.53
CA ARG A 326 10.89 -4.54 -14.79
C ARG A 326 10.51 -5.54 -13.69
N LYS A 327 10.80 -5.19 -12.43
CA LYS A 327 10.52 -6.04 -11.26
C LYS A 327 9.03 -6.27 -11.07
N THR A 328 8.21 -5.23 -11.18
CA THR A 328 6.76 -5.31 -10.98
C THR A 328 6.10 -6.14 -12.08
N CYS A 329 6.50 -5.97 -13.34
CA CYS A 329 6.03 -6.80 -14.44
C CYS A 329 6.39 -8.28 -14.22
N LEU A 330 7.62 -8.55 -13.75
CA LEU A 330 8.08 -9.91 -13.49
C LEU A 330 7.29 -10.59 -12.37
N GLN A 331 7.07 -9.91 -11.24
CA GLN A 331 6.30 -10.45 -10.10
C GLN A 331 4.90 -10.88 -10.54
N LEU A 332 4.19 -10.00 -11.26
CA LEU A 332 2.87 -10.30 -11.80
C LEU A 332 2.90 -11.47 -12.80
N SER A 333 3.87 -11.48 -13.72
CA SER A 333 3.99 -12.52 -14.75
C SER A 333 4.31 -13.89 -14.18
N ALA A 334 5.15 -13.95 -13.14
CA ALA A 334 5.48 -15.17 -12.41
C ALA A 334 4.23 -15.74 -11.73
N PHE A 335 3.45 -14.87 -11.06
CA PHE A 335 2.19 -15.25 -10.41
C PHE A 335 1.14 -15.75 -11.40
N ILE A 336 0.95 -15.06 -12.52
CA ILE A 336 0.04 -15.49 -13.60
C ILE A 336 0.42 -16.89 -14.11
N SER A 337 1.71 -17.09 -14.34
CA SER A 337 2.24 -18.34 -14.88
C SER A 337 2.23 -19.48 -13.84
N GLY A 338 2.08 -19.17 -12.55
CA GLY A 338 2.11 -20.14 -11.45
C GLY A 338 3.52 -20.54 -11.01
N HIS A 339 4.52 -19.70 -11.29
CA HIS A 339 5.90 -19.93 -10.88
C HIS A 339 6.18 -19.25 -9.54
N LEU A 340 6.96 -19.93 -8.69
CA LEU A 340 7.48 -19.34 -7.46
C LEU A 340 8.68 -18.44 -7.80
N MET A 341 8.61 -17.18 -7.37
CA MET A 341 9.69 -16.22 -7.58
C MET A 341 10.67 -16.27 -6.41
N PHE A 342 11.90 -16.71 -6.68
CA PHE A 342 13.01 -16.59 -5.74
C PHE A 342 13.84 -15.34 -6.07
N GLN A 343 13.90 -14.38 -5.14
CA GLN A 343 14.68 -13.16 -5.29
C GLN A 343 15.81 -13.12 -4.26
N LEU A 344 17.03 -12.88 -4.73
CA LEU A 344 18.18 -12.69 -3.86
C LEU A 344 18.03 -11.40 -3.03
N ASN A 345 18.11 -11.54 -1.72
CA ASN A 345 17.99 -10.45 -0.76
C ASN A 345 19.37 -10.01 -0.27
N ILE A 346 20.04 -9.19 -1.07
CA ILE A 346 21.38 -8.68 -0.77
C ILE A 346 21.31 -7.74 0.45
N LYS A 347 21.92 -8.16 1.57
CA LYS A 347 22.07 -7.35 2.80
C LYS A 347 23.47 -6.73 2.88
N ARG A 348 23.67 -5.73 3.76
CA ARG A 348 25.02 -5.24 4.07
C ARG A 348 25.82 -6.37 4.71
N GLY A 349 26.96 -6.73 4.11
CA GLY A 349 27.76 -7.88 4.53
C GLY A 349 27.37 -9.21 3.86
N TYR A 350 26.45 -9.19 2.88
CA TYR A 350 26.15 -10.36 2.05
C TYR A 350 27.43 -10.88 1.39
N SER A 351 27.88 -12.02 1.89
CA SER A 351 29.10 -12.67 1.45
C SER A 351 28.80 -13.59 0.29
N TYR A 352 29.87 -14.00 -0.38
CA TYR A 352 29.78 -15.02 -1.41
C TYR A 352 29.29 -16.37 -0.85
N GLN A 353 29.54 -16.67 0.43
CA GLN A 353 29.03 -17.90 1.06
C GLN A 353 27.51 -17.84 1.22
N ASP A 354 26.94 -16.69 1.58
CA ASP A 354 25.48 -16.52 1.68
C ASP A 354 24.83 -16.69 0.30
N PHE A 355 25.48 -16.21 -0.77
CA PHE A 355 25.06 -16.44 -2.15
C PHE A 355 25.14 -17.90 -2.56
N LYS A 356 26.22 -18.57 -2.16
CA LYS A 356 26.37 -20.01 -2.32
C LYS A 356 25.25 -20.73 -1.59
N ASP A 357 24.86 -20.34 -0.39
CA ASP A 357 23.77 -21.04 0.29
C ASP A 357 22.39 -20.75 -0.33
N ASP A 358 22.16 -19.50 -0.80
CA ASP A 358 20.90 -19.08 -1.45
C ASP A 358 20.65 -19.76 -2.80
N LEU A 359 21.70 -20.02 -3.59
CA LEU A 359 21.60 -20.56 -4.96
C LEU A 359 22.29 -21.91 -5.14
N LYS A 360 23.08 -22.36 -4.16
CA LYS A 360 24.10 -23.42 -4.24
C LYS A 360 25.30 -23.08 -5.14
N ILE A 361 25.53 -21.81 -5.49
CA ILE A 361 26.41 -21.39 -6.60
C ILE A 361 27.78 -20.81 -6.16
N ASP A 362 28.85 -21.13 -6.93
CA ASP A 362 30.28 -20.80 -6.72
C ASP A 362 30.81 -19.56 -7.51
N SER A 363 30.04 -18.83 -8.31
CA SER A 363 30.45 -17.57 -8.96
C SER A 363 29.24 -16.90 -9.61
N PHE A 364 28.96 -15.65 -9.22
CA PHE A 364 27.67 -15.00 -9.49
C PHE A 364 27.24 -15.08 -10.96
N ILE A 365 28.10 -14.73 -11.92
CA ILE A 365 27.73 -14.71 -13.36
C ILE A 365 28.17 -15.98 -14.09
N GLU A 366 29.33 -16.56 -13.73
CA GLU A 366 29.89 -17.70 -14.47
C GLU A 366 29.05 -18.97 -14.32
N ASP A 367 28.51 -19.18 -13.14
CA ASP A 367 27.70 -20.35 -12.90
C ASP A 367 26.29 -20.15 -13.42
N ILE A 368 25.77 -18.91 -13.44
CA ILE A 368 24.56 -18.59 -14.22
C ILE A 368 24.80 -18.93 -15.69
N GLU A 369 25.94 -18.54 -16.26
CA GLU A 369 26.32 -18.91 -17.63
C GLU A 369 26.40 -20.43 -17.82
N SER A 370 26.94 -21.15 -16.84
CA SER A 370 26.98 -22.62 -16.86
C SER A 370 25.56 -23.22 -16.82
N ILE A 371 24.66 -22.70 -15.99
CA ILE A 371 23.25 -23.13 -15.97
C ILE A 371 22.56 -22.80 -17.29
N LEU A 372 22.81 -21.62 -17.87
CA LEU A 372 22.22 -21.21 -19.14
C LEU A 372 22.72 -22.05 -20.34
N ASN A 373 23.95 -22.54 -20.30
CA ASN A 373 24.53 -23.35 -21.37
C ASN A 373 24.27 -24.85 -21.20
N SER A 374 24.70 -25.42 -20.08
CA SER A 374 24.65 -26.86 -19.82
C SER A 374 23.53 -27.26 -18.86
N GLY A 375 22.87 -26.33 -18.18
CA GLY A 375 21.88 -26.64 -17.13
C GLY A 375 22.49 -27.36 -15.92
N THR A 376 23.81 -27.32 -15.78
CA THR A 376 24.56 -28.01 -14.73
C THR A 376 25.66 -27.11 -14.19
N VAL A 377 25.83 -27.15 -12.88
CA VAL A 377 26.99 -26.55 -12.19
C VAL A 377 27.73 -27.70 -11.52
N VAL A 378 29.04 -27.74 -11.70
CA VAL A 378 29.91 -28.75 -11.09
C VAL A 378 30.11 -28.39 -9.62
N ASP A 379 30.09 -29.38 -8.72
CA ASP A 379 30.18 -29.20 -7.26
C ASP A 379 29.09 -28.30 -6.63
N LEU A 380 27.91 -28.21 -7.27
CA LEU A 380 26.74 -27.51 -6.72
C LEU A 380 26.17 -28.22 -5.47
N PHE A 381 26.21 -29.55 -5.47
CA PHE A 381 25.70 -30.39 -4.39
C PHE A 381 26.83 -31.24 -3.84
N GLU A 382 26.89 -31.36 -2.52
CA GLU A 382 27.72 -32.39 -1.90
C GLU A 382 27.18 -33.79 -2.29
N PRO A 383 28.03 -34.83 -2.35
CA PRO A 383 27.61 -36.17 -2.77
C PRO A 383 26.40 -36.70 -1.97
N ASP A 384 26.42 -36.49 -0.65
CA ASP A 384 25.37 -36.94 0.26
C ASP A 384 24.03 -36.21 0.02
N GLU A 385 24.07 -34.92 -0.32
CA GLU A 385 22.88 -34.14 -0.65
C GLU A 385 22.26 -34.60 -1.96
N PHE A 386 23.10 -34.91 -2.95
CA PHE A 386 22.64 -35.37 -4.25
C PHE A 386 22.01 -36.77 -4.14
N ASP A 387 22.58 -37.65 -3.32
CA ASP A 387 22.01 -38.97 -3.06
C ASP A 387 20.62 -38.86 -2.39
N ALA A 388 20.44 -37.95 -1.44
CA ALA A 388 19.13 -37.66 -0.86
C ALA A 388 18.11 -37.17 -1.91
N LEU A 389 18.50 -36.23 -2.78
CA LEU A 389 17.65 -35.73 -3.86
C LEU A 389 17.27 -36.84 -4.85
N THR A 390 18.21 -37.72 -5.20
CA THR A 390 17.92 -38.83 -6.12
C THR A 390 16.96 -39.84 -5.49
N MET A 391 17.00 -40.04 -4.16
CA MET A 391 16.06 -40.89 -3.43
C MET A 391 14.63 -40.37 -3.52
N ASP A 392 14.44 -39.05 -3.35
CA ASP A 392 13.13 -38.41 -3.47
C ASP A 392 12.57 -38.48 -4.90
N LEU A 393 13.45 -38.39 -5.91
CA LEU A 393 13.08 -38.40 -7.33
C LEU A 393 12.79 -39.80 -7.89
N LYS A 394 13.09 -40.89 -7.16
CA LYS A 394 12.94 -42.26 -7.67
C LYS A 394 11.53 -42.58 -8.16
N ASN A 395 10.52 -42.21 -7.39
CA ASN A 395 9.13 -42.50 -7.71
C ASN A 395 8.67 -41.77 -8.98
N ASP A 396 9.11 -40.53 -9.14
CA ASP A 396 8.81 -39.71 -10.31
C ASP A 396 9.54 -40.23 -11.56
N ALA A 397 10.81 -40.64 -11.41
CA ALA A 397 11.60 -41.22 -12.50
C ALA A 397 11.04 -42.57 -12.96
N TYR A 398 10.58 -43.40 -12.02
CA TYR A 398 9.90 -44.67 -12.33
C TYR A 398 8.59 -44.42 -13.10
N SER A 399 7.82 -43.41 -12.69
CA SER A 399 6.59 -43.00 -13.39
C SER A 399 6.85 -42.47 -14.80
N ALA A 400 8.02 -41.86 -15.03
CA ALA A 400 8.47 -41.41 -16.34
C ALA A 400 9.10 -42.53 -17.21
N GLY A 401 9.19 -43.77 -16.70
CA GLY A 401 9.73 -44.92 -17.43
C GLY A 401 11.26 -44.99 -17.50
N MET A 402 11.97 -44.27 -16.63
CA MET A 402 13.44 -44.34 -16.52
C MET A 402 13.88 -45.48 -15.60
N ASN A 403 15.04 -46.10 -15.85
CA ASN A 403 15.55 -47.15 -14.95
C ASN A 403 16.24 -46.54 -13.71
N ASP A 404 16.22 -47.28 -12.59
CA ASP A 404 16.85 -46.91 -11.31
C ASP A 404 18.39 -47.10 -11.37
N THR A 405 19.04 -46.40 -12.29
CA THR A 405 20.50 -46.28 -12.32
C THR A 405 20.91 -44.87 -11.89
N PRO A 406 21.96 -44.69 -11.06
CA PRO A 406 22.36 -43.37 -10.57
C PRO A 406 22.63 -42.34 -11.68
N GLY A 407 23.17 -42.80 -12.82
CA GLY A 407 23.40 -41.95 -13.99
C GLY A 407 22.11 -41.45 -14.64
N GLN A 408 21.11 -42.31 -14.80
CA GLN A 408 19.82 -41.94 -15.40
C GLN A 408 18.97 -41.08 -14.46
N LEU A 409 18.98 -41.35 -13.16
CA LEU A 409 18.33 -40.49 -12.17
C LEU A 409 18.91 -39.07 -12.17
N ARG A 410 20.24 -38.96 -12.29
CA ARG A 410 20.93 -37.68 -12.39
C ARG A 410 20.57 -36.94 -13.68
N GLU A 411 20.49 -37.65 -14.81
CA GLU A 411 20.05 -37.07 -16.08
C GLU A 411 18.59 -36.59 -16.01
N PHE A 412 17.70 -37.39 -15.42
CA PHE A 412 16.30 -37.03 -15.20
C PHE A 412 16.14 -35.79 -14.31
N PHE A 413 16.92 -35.68 -13.23
CA PHE A 413 16.96 -34.48 -12.41
C PHE A 413 17.32 -33.24 -13.22
N TYR A 414 18.42 -33.30 -13.99
CA TYR A 414 18.85 -32.15 -14.80
C TYR A 414 17.88 -31.82 -15.92
N GLU A 415 17.22 -32.81 -16.53
CA GLU A 415 16.16 -32.57 -17.50
C GLU A 415 15.02 -31.79 -16.86
N ARG A 416 14.55 -32.21 -15.68
CA ARG A 416 13.48 -31.54 -14.94
C ARG A 416 13.85 -30.13 -14.49
N VAL A 417 15.11 -29.92 -14.11
CA VAL A 417 15.64 -28.59 -13.79
C VAL A 417 15.65 -27.71 -15.05
N ARG A 418 16.16 -28.20 -16.18
CA ARG A 418 16.19 -27.42 -17.44
C ARG A 418 14.79 -27.08 -17.95
N THR A 419 13.79 -27.93 -17.74
CA THR A 419 12.43 -27.64 -18.19
C THR A 419 11.72 -26.61 -17.31
N ASN A 420 11.97 -26.62 -16.00
CA ASN A 420 11.17 -25.88 -15.02
C ASN A 420 11.89 -24.68 -14.38
N LEU A 421 13.22 -24.60 -14.48
CA LEU A 421 14.00 -23.49 -13.93
C LEU A 421 14.12 -22.37 -14.97
N HIS A 422 13.45 -21.26 -14.70
CA HIS A 422 13.55 -20.04 -15.50
C HIS A 422 14.48 -19.04 -14.80
N ILE A 423 15.58 -18.70 -15.47
CA ILE A 423 16.53 -17.69 -14.97
C ILE A 423 16.24 -16.38 -15.67
N ILE A 424 16.09 -15.34 -14.87
CA ILE A 424 15.78 -13.99 -15.33
C ILE A 424 16.82 -13.04 -14.79
N VAL A 425 17.57 -12.41 -15.70
CA VAL A 425 18.63 -11.47 -15.34
C VAL A 425 18.23 -10.08 -15.81
N SER A 426 18.40 -9.08 -14.96
CA SER A 426 17.99 -7.70 -15.24
C SER A 426 19.21 -6.77 -15.24
N PHE A 427 19.47 -6.08 -16.35
CA PHE A 427 20.58 -5.13 -16.48
C PHE A 427 20.14 -3.72 -16.85
N SER A 428 20.84 -2.73 -16.31
CA SER A 428 20.75 -1.36 -16.81
C SER A 428 21.67 -1.19 -18.02
N PRO A 429 21.19 -0.67 -19.17
CA PRO A 429 22.01 -0.39 -20.33
C PRO A 429 22.91 0.85 -20.13
N ALA A 430 22.79 1.54 -19.00
CA ALA A 430 23.58 2.73 -18.69
C ALA A 430 25.06 2.38 -18.42
N GLY A 431 25.97 3.13 -19.06
CA GLY A 431 27.42 2.98 -18.89
C GLY A 431 28.03 1.83 -19.70
N ASN A 432 29.28 1.47 -19.37
CA ASN A 432 30.05 0.48 -20.13
C ASN A 432 29.95 -0.95 -19.55
N LYS A 433 29.53 -1.09 -18.29
CA LYS A 433 29.49 -2.39 -17.59
C LYS A 433 28.63 -3.43 -18.31
N PHE A 434 27.45 -3.03 -18.79
CA PHE A 434 26.58 -3.93 -19.53
C PHE A 434 27.27 -4.50 -20.79
N ARG A 435 27.99 -3.64 -21.52
CA ARG A 435 28.76 -4.04 -22.70
C ARG A 435 29.90 -5.00 -22.34
N GLU A 436 30.63 -4.72 -21.27
CA GLU A 436 31.71 -5.56 -20.77
C GLU A 436 31.19 -6.95 -20.37
N ILE A 437 30.09 -7.00 -19.61
CA ILE A 437 29.43 -8.25 -19.19
C ILE A 437 28.98 -9.05 -20.42
N CYS A 438 28.32 -8.43 -21.40
CA CYS A 438 27.89 -9.13 -22.62
C CYS A 438 29.05 -9.72 -23.42
N ARG A 439 30.24 -9.10 -23.37
CA ARG A 439 31.43 -9.60 -24.05
C ARG A 439 32.07 -10.77 -23.28
N LEU A 440 32.11 -10.68 -21.96
CA LEU A 440 32.69 -11.70 -21.10
C LEU A 440 31.80 -12.94 -20.96
N HIS A 441 30.48 -12.77 -21.06
CA HIS A 441 29.48 -13.82 -20.82
C HIS A 441 28.48 -13.92 -22.00
N PRO A 442 28.89 -14.49 -23.14
CA PRO A 442 28.06 -14.57 -24.34
C PRO A 442 26.80 -15.43 -24.16
N ALA A 443 26.79 -16.37 -23.20
CA ALA A 443 25.63 -17.20 -22.90
C ALA A 443 24.40 -16.37 -22.48
N LEU A 444 24.63 -15.21 -21.83
CA LEU A 444 23.56 -14.31 -21.43
C LEU A 444 22.76 -13.80 -22.63
N LEU A 445 23.40 -13.59 -23.78
CA LEU A 445 22.71 -13.14 -25.00
C LEU A 445 22.19 -14.34 -25.82
N ASN A 446 22.97 -15.41 -25.89
CA ASN A 446 22.67 -16.55 -26.76
C ASN A 446 21.52 -17.42 -26.22
N CYS A 447 21.47 -17.63 -24.90
CA CYS A 447 20.53 -18.57 -24.27
C CYS A 447 19.25 -17.91 -23.76
N THR A 448 19.22 -16.58 -23.64
CA THR A 448 18.03 -15.86 -23.14
C THR A 448 17.22 -15.22 -24.27
N SER A 449 15.94 -15.01 -24.03
CA SER A 449 15.15 -14.05 -24.80
C SER A 449 15.37 -12.65 -24.22
N ILE A 450 15.48 -11.63 -25.07
CA ILE A 450 15.76 -10.27 -24.63
C ILE A 450 14.46 -9.48 -24.70
N ASP A 451 14.11 -8.82 -23.60
CA ASP A 451 13.02 -7.84 -23.58
C ASP A 451 13.56 -6.47 -23.16
N TRP A 452 13.43 -5.50 -24.07
CA TRP A 452 13.93 -4.14 -23.87
C TRP A 452 12.83 -3.21 -23.37
N PHE A 453 12.99 -2.73 -22.14
CA PHE A 453 12.11 -1.73 -21.52
C PHE A 453 12.52 -0.34 -22.01
N THR A 454 11.82 0.14 -23.02
CA THR A 454 11.98 1.49 -23.58
C THR A 454 11.28 2.55 -22.72
N GLU A 455 11.50 3.81 -23.08
CA GLU A 455 10.74 4.93 -22.53
C GLU A 455 9.25 4.78 -22.88
N TRP A 456 8.37 5.23 -21.99
CA TRP A 456 6.92 5.17 -22.20
C TRP A 456 6.51 6.15 -23.30
N SER A 457 5.57 5.74 -24.16
CA SER A 457 4.98 6.65 -25.13
C SER A 457 4.15 7.74 -24.43
N GLU A 458 3.90 8.84 -25.15
CA GLU A 458 3.12 9.97 -24.64
C GLU A 458 1.70 9.57 -24.23
N ILE A 459 1.10 8.67 -25.01
CA ILE A 459 -0.23 8.11 -24.79
C ILE A 459 -0.24 7.29 -23.50
N SER A 460 0.81 6.51 -23.26
CA SER A 460 0.91 5.70 -22.06
C SER A 460 1.18 6.54 -20.82
N MET A 461 2.00 7.59 -20.93
CA MET A 461 2.17 8.55 -19.83
C MET A 461 0.86 9.27 -19.50
N SER A 462 0.05 9.66 -20.49
CA SER A 462 -1.24 10.31 -20.24
C SER A 462 -2.23 9.35 -19.57
N GLN A 463 -2.31 8.09 -20.02
CA GLN A 463 -3.16 7.07 -19.39
C GLN A 463 -2.78 6.83 -17.92
N VAL A 464 -1.47 6.73 -17.64
CA VAL A 464 -0.98 6.60 -16.27
C VAL A 464 -1.40 7.83 -15.46
N ALA A 465 -1.20 9.02 -16.00
CA ALA A 465 -1.60 10.26 -15.34
C ALA A 465 -3.09 10.33 -15.06
N ASP A 466 -3.95 9.97 -16.02
CA ASP A 466 -5.41 9.95 -15.85
C ASP A 466 -5.80 9.06 -14.66
N VAL A 467 -5.28 7.82 -14.61
CA VAL A 467 -5.54 6.89 -13.49
C VAL A 467 -5.06 7.44 -12.15
N PHE A 468 -3.90 8.12 -12.11
CA PHE A 468 -3.42 8.76 -10.87
C PHE A 468 -4.27 9.95 -10.46
N LEU A 469 -4.67 10.80 -11.40
CA LEU A 469 -5.44 12.00 -11.13
C LEU A 469 -6.88 11.68 -10.72
N GLU A 470 -7.47 10.59 -11.21
CA GLU A 470 -8.77 10.09 -10.74
C GLU A 470 -8.78 9.75 -9.23
N THR A 471 -7.62 9.40 -8.66
CA THR A 471 -7.53 9.15 -7.20
C THR A 471 -7.52 10.43 -6.35
N ILE A 472 -7.34 11.61 -6.97
CA ILE A 472 -7.23 12.90 -6.29
C ILE A 472 -8.60 13.61 -6.32
N ASP A 473 -9.08 14.03 -5.16
CA ASP A 473 -10.37 14.72 -5.04
C ASP A 473 -10.26 16.23 -5.39
N PHE A 474 -10.77 16.61 -6.57
CA PHE A 474 -10.78 17.98 -7.08
C PHE A 474 -12.07 18.79 -6.77
N LYS A 475 -13.06 18.21 -6.08
CA LYS A 475 -14.42 18.77 -5.90
C LYS A 475 -14.52 20.18 -5.28
N ILE A 476 -13.46 20.70 -4.67
CA ILE A 476 -13.47 22.05 -4.05
C ILE A 476 -13.29 23.15 -5.11
N LEU A 477 -12.71 22.83 -6.27
CA LEU A 477 -12.48 23.80 -7.34
C LEU A 477 -13.74 24.03 -8.22
N SER A 478 -14.69 23.10 -8.21
CA SER A 478 -15.96 23.19 -8.91
C SER A 478 -17.00 23.89 -8.03
N SER A 479 -16.90 25.23 -7.92
CA SER A 479 -18.04 26.03 -7.46
C SER A 479 -19.24 25.81 -8.39
N ASP A 480 -20.45 25.81 -7.84
CA ASP A 480 -21.77 25.51 -8.44
C ASP A 480 -22.15 26.18 -9.79
N ASN A 481 -21.26 26.89 -10.48
CA ASN A 481 -21.54 27.65 -11.71
C ASN A 481 -20.59 27.41 -12.91
N ALA A 482 -19.81 26.33 -12.94
CA ALA A 482 -19.12 25.94 -14.17
C ALA A 482 -19.17 24.43 -14.40
N THR A 483 -19.88 24.02 -15.45
CA THR A 483 -19.92 22.68 -16.04
C THR A 483 -18.55 22.29 -16.64
N ILE A 484 -17.48 22.37 -15.86
CA ILE A 484 -16.21 21.75 -16.24
C ILE A 484 -16.34 20.31 -15.77
N ASN A 485 -16.51 19.39 -16.73
CA ASN A 485 -16.44 17.96 -16.43
C ASN A 485 -15.11 17.69 -15.72
N GLU A 486 -15.15 17.17 -14.49
CA GLU A 486 -13.96 16.85 -13.69
C GLU A 486 -12.98 15.99 -14.50
N ASN A 487 -13.51 15.05 -15.28
CA ASN A 487 -12.74 14.18 -16.17
C ASN A 487 -11.97 14.96 -17.26
N ASP A 488 -12.55 16.02 -17.81
CA ASP A 488 -11.90 16.85 -18.85
C ASP A 488 -10.83 17.77 -18.24
N PHE A 489 -11.01 18.19 -16.98
CA PHE A 489 -9.95 18.88 -16.25
C PHE A 489 -8.78 17.94 -15.93
N CYS A 490 -9.05 16.75 -15.40
CA CYS A 490 -8.05 15.73 -15.13
C CYS A 490 -7.26 15.37 -16.39
N HIS A 491 -7.94 15.17 -17.52
CA HIS A 491 -7.28 14.85 -18.78
C HIS A 491 -6.38 15.99 -19.28
N ARG A 492 -6.82 17.25 -19.18
CA ARG A 492 -5.97 18.41 -19.52
C ARG A 492 -4.74 18.51 -18.60
N LEU A 493 -4.91 18.22 -17.32
CA LEU A 493 -3.81 18.19 -16.36
C LEU A 493 -2.84 17.04 -16.67
N ALA A 494 -3.33 15.87 -17.06
CA ALA A 494 -2.52 14.75 -17.51
C ALA A 494 -1.65 15.14 -18.73
N LEU A 495 -2.24 15.78 -19.74
CA LEU A 495 -1.51 16.28 -20.90
C LEU A 495 -0.43 17.31 -20.51
N CYS A 496 -0.73 18.20 -19.55
CA CYS A 496 0.27 19.11 -19.00
C CYS A 496 1.44 18.36 -18.35
N CYS A 497 1.18 17.33 -17.53
CA CYS A 497 2.23 16.52 -16.91
C CYS A 497 3.13 15.84 -17.96
N VAL A 498 2.54 15.30 -19.04
CA VAL A 498 3.31 14.72 -20.16
C VAL A 498 4.17 15.78 -20.85
N SER A 499 3.62 16.97 -21.10
CA SER A 499 4.37 18.07 -21.73
C SER A 499 5.57 18.51 -20.88
N ILE A 500 5.39 18.60 -19.55
CA ILE A 500 6.47 18.92 -18.61
C ILE A 500 7.56 17.86 -18.71
N HIS A 501 7.20 16.57 -18.72
CA HIS A 501 8.18 15.49 -18.81
C HIS A 501 9.03 15.59 -20.08
N LYS A 502 8.41 15.86 -21.24
CA LYS A 502 9.15 16.08 -22.50
C LYS A 502 10.12 17.25 -22.43
N ILE A 503 9.69 18.38 -21.86
CA ILE A 503 10.54 19.56 -21.70
C ILE A 503 11.76 19.20 -20.85
N VAL A 504 11.57 18.43 -19.78
CA VAL A 504 12.68 17.98 -18.93
C VAL A 504 13.62 17.04 -19.68
N ILE A 505 13.13 16.17 -20.57
CA ILE A 505 13.98 15.34 -21.45
C ILE A 505 14.85 16.21 -22.36
N GLU A 506 14.30 17.25 -22.97
CA GLU A 506 15.08 18.18 -23.80
C GLU A 506 16.11 18.96 -22.99
N ILE A 507 15.73 19.42 -21.79
CA ILE A 507 16.64 20.12 -20.87
C ILE A 507 17.77 19.17 -20.44
N ALA A 508 17.49 17.91 -20.15
CA ALA A 508 18.51 16.92 -19.79
C ALA A 508 19.53 16.71 -20.93
N LYS A 509 19.07 16.69 -22.19
CA LYS A 509 19.96 16.64 -23.38
C LYS A 509 20.84 17.88 -23.47
N ARG A 510 20.28 19.08 -23.27
CA ARG A 510 21.04 20.35 -23.24
C ARG A 510 22.04 20.39 -22.09
N PHE A 511 21.65 19.91 -20.91
CA PHE A 511 22.49 19.83 -19.73
C PHE A 511 23.69 18.89 -19.95
N TYR A 512 23.46 17.73 -20.57
CA TYR A 512 24.55 16.84 -20.97
C TYR A 512 25.50 17.49 -21.98
N ALA A 513 24.96 18.21 -22.97
CA ALA A 513 25.78 18.90 -23.96
C ALA A 513 26.69 19.96 -23.30
N ALA A 514 26.18 20.74 -22.35
CA ALA A 514 26.89 21.81 -21.65
C ALA A 514 27.87 21.30 -20.58
N HIS A 515 27.46 20.35 -19.74
CA HIS A 515 28.21 19.96 -18.53
C HIS A 515 28.78 18.54 -18.57
N LYS A 516 28.48 17.75 -19.60
CA LYS A 516 28.87 16.32 -19.72
C LYS A 516 28.44 15.46 -18.53
N ARG A 517 27.44 15.91 -17.77
CA ARG A 517 26.80 15.17 -16.68
C ARG A 517 25.49 14.60 -17.20
N ILE A 518 25.33 13.29 -17.07
CA ILE A 518 24.12 12.59 -17.52
C ILE A 518 23.09 12.63 -16.40
N TYR A 519 21.86 13.01 -16.73
CA TYR A 519 20.69 12.89 -15.87
C TYR A 519 19.72 11.92 -16.52
N TYR A 520 19.42 10.82 -15.83
CA TYR A 520 18.49 9.81 -16.32
C TYR A 520 17.08 10.14 -15.85
N LEU A 521 16.18 10.33 -16.80
CA LEU A 521 14.75 10.45 -16.54
C LEU A 521 14.13 9.06 -16.66
N THR A 522 13.49 8.61 -15.60
CA THR A 522 12.85 7.29 -15.59
C THR A 522 11.36 7.42 -15.26
N PRO A 523 10.54 6.45 -15.66
CA PRO A 523 9.12 6.48 -15.34
C PRO A 523 8.84 6.59 -13.83
N SER A 524 9.70 6.04 -12.98
CA SER A 524 9.62 6.25 -11.53
C SER A 524 9.65 7.74 -11.16
N SER A 525 10.53 8.55 -11.78
CA SER A 525 10.57 9.99 -11.52
C SER A 525 9.29 10.70 -11.95
N TYR A 526 8.65 10.25 -13.03
CA TYR A 526 7.35 10.76 -13.46
C TYR A 526 6.23 10.39 -12.47
N MET A 527 6.24 9.16 -11.99
CA MET A 527 5.31 8.68 -10.97
C MET A 527 5.50 9.41 -9.64
N ASP A 528 6.73 9.69 -9.27
CA ASP A 528 7.05 10.43 -8.05
C ASP A 528 6.60 11.89 -8.15
N LEU A 529 6.72 12.54 -9.33
CA LEU A 529 6.12 13.86 -9.58
C LEU A 529 4.60 13.85 -9.29
N MET A 530 3.88 12.85 -9.81
CA MET A 530 2.43 12.74 -9.61
C MET A 530 2.07 12.47 -8.16
N LYS A 531 2.82 11.62 -7.46
CA LYS A 531 2.63 11.35 -6.02
C LYS A 531 2.88 12.62 -5.20
N THR A 532 3.98 13.33 -5.46
CA THR A 532 4.30 14.58 -4.76
C THR A 532 3.23 15.63 -5.02
N TYR A 533 2.74 15.75 -6.25
CA TYR A 533 1.63 16.63 -6.59
C TYR A 533 0.38 16.28 -5.78
N GLY A 534 0.00 15.00 -5.72
CA GLY A 534 -1.14 14.54 -4.92
C GLY A 534 -1.01 14.86 -3.43
N ILE A 535 0.18 14.65 -2.85
CA ILE A 535 0.46 14.97 -1.44
C ILE A 535 0.36 16.49 -1.20
N MET A 536 1.00 17.30 -2.05
CA MET A 536 0.97 18.76 -1.93
C MET A 536 -0.44 19.32 -2.10
N MET A 537 -1.22 18.77 -3.05
CA MET A 537 -2.61 19.15 -3.28
C MET A 537 -3.47 18.83 -2.05
N ALA A 538 -3.33 17.63 -1.48
CA ALA A 538 -4.07 17.23 -0.28
C ALA A 538 -3.76 18.15 0.93
N GLN A 539 -2.47 18.45 1.16
CA GLN A 539 -2.04 19.37 2.21
C GLN A 539 -2.58 20.79 2.00
N THR A 540 -2.37 21.36 0.82
CA THR A 540 -2.82 22.72 0.49
C THR A 540 -4.35 22.83 0.57
N LYS A 541 -5.07 21.79 0.14
CA LYS A 541 -6.53 21.70 0.24
C LYS A 541 -7.00 21.68 1.69
N GLN A 542 -6.33 20.93 2.56
CA GLN A 542 -6.64 20.88 3.98
C GLN A 542 -6.40 22.23 4.66
N ASP A 543 -5.30 22.92 4.34
CA ASP A 543 -4.98 24.24 4.87
C ASP A 543 -6.01 25.29 4.41
N PHE A 544 -6.40 25.23 3.14
CA PHE A 544 -7.45 26.07 2.57
C PHE A 544 -8.80 25.81 3.23
N LEU A 545 -9.23 24.56 3.35
CA LEU A 545 -10.48 24.17 4.03
C LEU A 545 -10.51 24.65 5.48
N THR A 546 -9.41 24.52 6.20
CA THR A 546 -9.29 25.01 7.58
C THR A 546 -9.48 26.52 7.65
N SER A 547 -8.86 27.26 6.73
CA SER A 547 -9.00 28.71 6.62
C SER A 547 -10.42 29.13 6.20
N TYR A 548 -11.03 28.42 5.25
CA TYR A 548 -12.39 28.65 4.78
C TYR A 548 -13.41 28.39 5.89
N ASN A 549 -13.32 27.26 6.59
CA ASN A 549 -14.22 26.91 7.70
C ASN A 549 -14.08 27.91 8.86
N ARG A 550 -12.87 28.40 9.13
CA ARG A 550 -12.64 29.47 10.11
C ARG A 550 -13.33 30.77 9.69
N LEU A 551 -13.21 31.18 8.44
CA LEU A 551 -13.87 32.39 7.92
C LEU A 551 -15.39 32.24 7.87
N SER A 552 -15.89 31.10 7.42
CA SER A 552 -17.32 30.77 7.35
C SER A 552 -17.97 30.76 8.73
N SER A 553 -17.33 30.11 9.72
CA SER A 553 -17.81 30.16 11.10
C SER A 553 -17.72 31.55 11.72
N GLY A 554 -16.70 32.35 11.37
CA GLY A 554 -16.61 33.75 11.75
C GLY A 554 -17.75 34.59 11.14
N LEU A 555 -18.05 34.40 9.86
CA LEU A 555 -19.13 35.08 9.16
C LEU A 555 -20.50 34.69 9.73
N ALA A 556 -20.73 33.41 10.03
CA ALA A 556 -21.96 32.94 10.68
C ALA A 556 -22.16 33.62 12.03
N LYS A 557 -21.12 33.65 12.89
CA LYS A 557 -21.18 34.36 14.18
C LYS A 557 -21.43 35.85 14.03
N LEU A 558 -20.84 36.50 13.03
CA LEU A 558 -21.08 37.92 12.75
C LEU A 558 -22.52 38.15 12.25
N SER A 559 -23.04 37.24 11.43
CA SER A 559 -24.44 37.27 10.97
C SER A 559 -25.40 37.11 12.15
N ASP A 560 -25.15 36.15 13.04
CA ASP A 560 -25.96 35.91 14.24
C ASP A 560 -25.90 37.10 15.21
N ALA A 561 -24.71 37.68 15.40
CA ALA A 561 -24.52 38.87 16.20
C ALA A 561 -25.23 40.09 15.59
N ASN A 562 -25.15 40.29 14.27
CA ASN A 562 -25.86 41.36 13.58
C ASN A 562 -27.38 41.18 13.70
N ALA A 563 -27.89 39.95 13.57
CA ALA A 563 -29.31 39.65 13.78
C ALA A 563 -29.74 39.97 15.22
N SER A 564 -28.94 39.57 16.21
CA SER A 564 -29.19 39.86 17.63
C SER A 564 -29.15 41.37 17.93
N VAL A 565 -28.20 42.11 17.35
CA VAL A 565 -28.11 43.57 17.48
C VAL A 565 -29.30 44.25 16.80
N SER A 566 -29.79 43.71 15.68
CA SER A 566 -31.02 44.22 15.04
C SER A 566 -32.22 44.07 15.99
N ILE A 567 -32.39 42.89 16.59
CA ILE A 567 -33.47 42.65 17.57
C ILE A 567 -33.36 43.60 18.76
N MET A 568 -32.17 43.77 19.34
CA MET A 568 -31.96 44.70 20.47
C MET A 568 -32.21 46.17 20.08
N ARG A 569 -31.87 46.58 18.84
CA ARG A 569 -32.19 47.93 18.35
C ARG A 569 -33.69 48.14 18.24
N ASP A 570 -34.42 47.15 17.75
CA ASP A 570 -35.88 47.20 17.63
C ASP A 570 -36.53 47.24 19.02
N GLU A 571 -36.03 46.46 19.99
CA GLU A 571 -36.49 46.50 21.39
C GLU A 571 -36.21 47.84 22.08
N LEU A 572 -35.01 48.41 21.91
CA LEU A 572 -34.64 49.72 22.44
C LEU A 572 -35.48 50.85 21.83
N ALA A 573 -35.83 50.76 20.54
CA ALA A 573 -36.72 51.73 19.90
C ALA A 573 -38.13 51.71 20.51
N VAL A 574 -38.59 50.56 21.01
CA VAL A 574 -39.88 50.43 21.71
C VAL A 574 -39.78 50.86 23.18
N LEU A 575 -38.70 50.49 23.88
CA LEU A 575 -38.52 50.76 25.31
C LEU A 575 -38.13 52.22 25.60
N GLY A 576 -37.39 52.88 24.71
CA GLY A 576 -36.97 54.28 24.89
C GLY A 576 -38.13 55.23 25.22
N PRO A 577 -39.20 55.28 24.40
CA PRO A 577 -40.37 56.10 24.69
C PRO A 577 -41.09 55.71 25.99
N GLN A 578 -41.05 54.43 26.38
CA GLN A 578 -41.64 53.95 27.64
C GLN A 578 -40.84 54.41 28.85
N ILE A 579 -39.51 54.42 28.76
CA ILE A 579 -38.63 54.93 29.80
C ILE A 579 -38.82 56.44 29.96
N ASP A 580 -38.86 57.21 28.87
CA ASP A 580 -39.12 58.66 28.93
C ASP A 580 -40.50 58.97 29.53
N ALA A 581 -41.51 58.15 29.23
CA ALA A 581 -42.83 58.27 29.83
C ALA A 581 -42.80 57.96 31.33
N LYS A 582 -42.09 56.91 31.74
CA LYS A 582 -41.92 56.53 33.14
C LYS A 582 -41.06 57.52 33.93
N GLU A 583 -40.02 58.10 33.34
CA GLU A 583 -39.23 59.19 33.94
C GLU A 583 -40.11 60.42 34.17
N LYS A 584 -40.96 60.81 33.21
CA LYS A 584 -41.93 61.90 33.41
C LYS A 584 -42.95 61.58 34.49
N GLU A 585 -43.44 60.34 34.58
CA GLU A 585 -44.31 59.91 35.67
C GLU A 585 -43.58 59.98 37.03
N ILE A 586 -42.30 59.59 37.09
CA ILE A 586 -41.47 59.67 38.29
C ILE A 586 -41.18 61.11 38.68
N GLU A 587 -40.87 62.01 37.75
CA GLU A 587 -40.69 63.44 38.03
C GLU A 587 -41.98 64.07 38.59
N GLN A 588 -43.14 63.70 38.02
CA GLN A 588 -44.43 64.13 38.56
C GLN A 588 -44.64 63.61 39.98
N LEU A 589 -44.36 62.32 40.23
CA LEU A 589 -44.45 61.69 41.55
C LEU A 589 -43.48 62.32 42.56
N LEU A 590 -42.24 62.63 42.16
CA LEU A 590 -41.26 63.32 43.00
C LEU A 590 -41.72 64.74 43.34
N SER A 591 -42.33 65.45 42.40
CA SER A 591 -42.92 66.77 42.66
C SER A 591 -44.10 66.68 43.65
N GLN A 592 -44.89 65.61 43.54
CA GLN A 592 -45.99 65.33 44.46
C GLN A 592 -45.45 65.00 45.85
N LEU A 593 -44.44 64.14 45.94
CA LEU A 593 -43.76 63.77 47.18
C LEU A 593 -43.11 64.98 47.85
N GLN A 594 -42.50 65.90 47.10
CA GLN A 594 -41.96 67.13 47.69
C GLN A 594 -43.06 68.01 48.30
N LYS A 595 -44.22 68.11 47.65
CA LYS A 595 -45.39 68.82 48.23
C LYS A 595 -45.92 68.11 49.47
N ASP A 596 -46.02 66.78 49.43
CA ASP A 596 -46.46 65.97 50.56
C ASP A 596 -45.45 66.03 51.71
N GLN A 597 -44.15 66.14 51.44
CA GLN A 597 -43.11 66.27 52.46
C GLN A 597 -43.17 67.62 53.17
N ILE A 598 -43.50 68.71 52.45
CA ILE A 598 -43.77 70.02 53.06
C ILE A 598 -45.01 69.94 53.96
N ALA A 599 -46.09 69.30 53.48
CA ALA A 599 -47.30 69.10 54.27
C ALA A 599 -47.07 68.22 55.52
N VAL A 600 -46.25 67.17 55.41
CA VAL A 600 -45.88 66.32 56.54
C VAL A 600 -45.03 67.07 57.56
N LEU A 601 -44.15 67.98 57.14
CA LEU A 601 -43.37 68.82 58.06
C LEU A 601 -44.26 69.82 58.82
N GLU A 602 -45.22 70.46 58.14
CA GLU A 602 -46.22 71.33 58.77
C GLU A 602 -47.06 70.57 59.80
N VAL A 603 -47.53 69.36 59.45
CA VAL A 603 -48.28 68.51 60.39
C VAL A 603 -47.39 68.02 61.55
N LYS A 604 -46.11 67.73 61.30
CA LYS A 604 -45.18 67.30 62.36
C LYS A 604 -44.91 68.40 63.38
N GLU A 605 -44.81 69.65 62.95
CA GLU A 605 -44.65 70.80 63.87
C GLU A 605 -45.89 70.98 64.76
N ILE A 606 -47.09 70.75 64.21
CA ILE A 606 -48.35 70.74 64.99
C ILE A 606 -48.35 69.57 65.99
N VAL A 607 -47.95 68.37 65.56
CA VAL A 607 -47.92 67.17 66.41
C VAL A 607 -46.88 67.29 67.53
N GLU A 608 -45.72 67.90 67.31
CA GLU A 608 -44.73 68.12 68.38
C GLU A 608 -45.26 69.07 69.48
N VAL A 609 -46.05 70.07 69.10
CA VAL A 609 -46.73 70.98 70.05
C VAL A 609 -47.85 70.26 70.82
N GLU A 610 -48.60 69.37 70.18
CA GLU A 610 -49.61 68.56 70.85
C GLU A 610 -49.01 67.46 71.74
N GLU A 611 -47.91 66.82 71.31
CA GLU A 611 -47.22 65.77 72.05
C GLU A 611 -46.60 66.33 73.35
N GLN A 612 -46.08 67.57 73.35
CA GLN A 612 -45.63 68.24 74.57
C GLN A 612 -46.78 68.48 75.57
N LYS A 613 -47.98 68.84 75.09
CA LYS A 613 -49.16 69.00 75.97
C LYS A 613 -49.62 67.67 76.54
N VAL A 614 -49.73 66.64 75.70
CA VAL A 614 -50.12 65.29 76.13
C VAL A 614 -49.12 64.74 77.15
N ARG A 615 -47.81 64.98 76.99
CA ARG A 615 -46.79 64.57 77.96
C ARG A 615 -46.97 65.21 79.34
N GLN A 616 -47.29 66.51 79.37
CA GLN A 616 -47.55 67.23 80.62
C GLN A 616 -48.80 66.70 81.33
N ASP A 617 -49.84 66.34 80.57
CA ASP A 617 -51.06 65.76 81.12
C ASP A 617 -50.86 64.31 81.60
N THR A 618 -50.05 63.49 80.90
CA THR A 618 -49.74 62.11 81.35
C THR A 618 -48.91 62.07 82.63
N ASP A 619 -47.92 62.96 82.80
CA ASP A 619 -47.13 63.06 84.04
C ASP A 619 -48.00 63.43 85.24
N MET A 620 -49.03 64.27 85.03
CA MET A 620 -49.99 64.61 86.08
C MET A 620 -50.86 63.40 86.45
N VAL A 621 -51.34 62.63 85.47
CA VAL A 621 -52.16 61.43 85.71
C VAL A 621 -51.37 60.32 86.41
N GLU A 622 -50.11 60.08 86.04
CA GLU A 622 -49.26 59.07 86.71
C GLU A 622 -48.99 59.41 88.18
N ARG A 623 -48.81 60.69 88.53
CA ARG A 623 -48.67 61.13 89.93
C ARG A 623 -49.93 60.87 90.75
N TYR A 624 -51.10 61.10 90.17
CA TYR A 624 -52.37 60.78 90.85
C TYR A 624 -52.61 59.27 90.96
N ALA A 625 -52.21 58.48 89.96
CA ALA A 625 -52.33 57.01 89.98
C ALA A 625 -51.44 56.36 91.04
N THR A 626 -50.17 56.79 91.14
CA THR A 626 -49.23 56.27 92.15
C THR A 626 -49.65 56.61 93.58
N GLN A 627 -50.27 57.78 93.80
CA GLN A 627 -50.84 58.14 95.09
C GLN A 627 -52.03 57.22 95.46
N ALA A 628 -52.91 56.91 94.51
CA ALA A 628 -54.06 56.04 94.73
C ALA A 628 -53.69 54.55 94.98
N GLU A 629 -52.64 54.02 94.32
CA GLU A 629 -52.16 52.65 94.56
C GLU A 629 -51.56 52.47 95.96
N LEU A 630 -50.89 53.49 96.50
CA LEU A 630 -50.35 53.48 97.87
C LEU A 630 -51.48 53.44 98.91
N ASP A 631 -52.54 54.21 98.71
CA ASP A 631 -53.69 54.22 99.60
C ASP A 631 -54.45 52.88 99.53
N LEU A 632 -54.58 52.28 98.34
CA LEU A 632 -55.22 50.97 98.16
C LEU A 632 -54.48 49.84 98.90
N LYS A 633 -53.15 49.83 98.87
CA LYS A 633 -52.32 48.82 99.57
C LYS A 633 -52.50 48.81 101.09
N ASN A 634 -52.83 49.95 101.69
CA ASN A 634 -53.05 50.04 103.13
C ASN A 634 -54.43 49.50 103.55
N VAL A 635 -55.42 49.49 102.64
CA VAL A 635 -56.80 49.12 102.95
C VAL A 635 -57.11 47.65 102.65
N ILE A 636 -56.52 47.06 101.61
CA ILE A 636 -56.73 45.64 101.22
C ILE A 636 -56.54 44.64 102.38
N PRO A 637 -55.45 44.67 103.18
CA PRO A 637 -55.27 43.68 104.25
C PRO A 637 -56.35 43.73 105.33
N VAL A 638 -56.96 44.90 105.58
CA VAL A 638 -58.07 45.05 106.52
C VAL A 638 -59.36 44.43 105.96
N LEU A 639 -59.57 44.52 104.64
CA LEU A 639 -60.72 43.92 103.97
C LEU A 639 -60.61 42.39 103.90
N ASP A 640 -59.43 41.85 103.59
CA ASP A 640 -59.21 40.41 103.53
C ASP A 640 -59.39 39.73 104.90
N GLU A 641 -58.95 40.38 105.99
CA GLU A 641 -59.19 39.91 107.37
C GLU A 641 -60.69 39.89 107.70
N ALA A 642 -61.44 40.95 107.32
CA ALA A 642 -62.89 40.99 107.50
C ALA A 642 -63.66 39.95 106.66
N MET A 643 -63.21 39.65 105.42
CA MET A 643 -63.82 38.60 104.59
C MET A 643 -63.57 37.19 105.16
N ALA A 644 -62.39 36.96 105.74
CA ALA A 644 -62.08 35.70 106.40
C ALA A 644 -63.02 35.43 107.58
N ASP A 645 -63.29 36.44 108.41
CA ASP A 645 -64.22 36.33 109.55
C ASP A 645 -65.66 36.05 109.11
N VAL A 646 -66.15 36.71 108.05
CA VAL A 646 -67.50 36.48 107.52
C VAL A 646 -67.66 35.05 106.97
N SER A 647 -66.61 34.47 106.40
CA SER A 647 -66.66 33.11 105.85
C SER A 647 -66.77 32.00 106.91
N GLN A 648 -66.47 32.30 108.18
CA GLN A 648 -66.57 31.35 109.30
C GLN A 648 -67.98 31.27 109.90
N LEU A 649 -68.93 32.10 109.46
CA LEU A 649 -70.30 32.09 109.97
C LEU A 649 -71.06 30.83 109.54
N ASP A 650 -71.52 30.05 110.51
CA ASP A 650 -72.26 28.82 110.26
C ASP A 650 -73.76 29.11 109.96
N LYS A 651 -74.33 28.37 109.00
CA LYS A 651 -75.75 28.57 108.59
C LYS A 651 -76.75 28.31 109.72
N ALA A 652 -76.37 27.52 110.73
CA ALA A 652 -77.20 27.24 111.89
C ALA A 652 -77.39 28.50 112.76
N ASP A 653 -76.34 29.28 112.99
CA ASP A 653 -76.35 30.45 113.87
C ASP A 653 -77.17 31.60 113.26
N VAL A 654 -77.08 31.79 111.93
CA VAL A 654 -77.90 32.77 111.18
C VAL A 654 -79.39 32.42 111.26
N ALA A 655 -79.73 31.13 111.23
CA ALA A 655 -81.11 30.68 111.34
C ALA A 655 -81.70 30.91 112.75
N GLU A 656 -80.88 30.84 113.80
CA GLU A 656 -81.30 31.11 115.19
C GLU A 656 -81.66 32.59 115.40
N VAL A 657 -80.82 33.51 114.93
CA VAL A 657 -81.05 34.96 115.04
C VAL A 657 -82.33 35.40 114.31
N ARG A 658 -82.69 34.73 113.21
CA ARG A 658 -83.92 35.01 112.45
C ARG A 658 -85.20 34.76 113.25
N VAL A 659 -85.17 33.90 114.27
CA VAL A 659 -86.37 33.54 115.05
C VAL A 659 -86.70 34.61 116.10
N TYR A 660 -85.76 35.50 116.45
CA TYR A 660 -85.98 36.53 117.46
C TYR A 660 -87.14 37.47 117.08
N GLN A 661 -88.15 37.56 117.95
CA GLN A 661 -89.25 38.53 117.81
C GLN A 661 -88.80 39.96 118.14
N SER A 662 -87.85 40.11 119.08
CA SER A 662 -87.23 41.38 119.47
C SER A 662 -85.74 41.12 119.81
N PRO A 663 -84.80 41.42 118.90
CA PRO A 663 -83.39 41.08 119.09
C PRO A 663 -82.70 42.01 120.11
N PRO A 664 -81.54 41.60 120.68
CA PRO A 664 -80.68 42.49 121.46
C PRO A 664 -80.22 43.70 120.63
N TYR A 665 -80.09 44.87 121.26
CA TYR A 665 -79.76 46.14 120.59
C TYR A 665 -78.51 46.06 119.69
N GLN A 666 -77.49 45.30 120.11
CA GLN A 666 -76.25 45.11 119.34
C GLN A 666 -76.49 44.37 118.02
N VAL A 667 -77.32 43.33 118.01
CA VAL A 667 -77.68 42.58 116.80
C VAL A 667 -78.51 43.44 115.86
N MET A 668 -79.44 44.24 116.42
CA MET A 668 -80.23 45.19 115.64
C MET A 668 -79.34 46.23 114.95
N MET A 669 -78.39 46.85 115.67
CA MET A 669 -77.49 47.84 115.07
C MET A 669 -76.64 47.26 113.94
N VAL A 670 -76.03 46.08 114.14
CA VAL A 670 -75.20 45.44 113.10
C VAL A 670 -76.05 45.07 111.89
N MET A 671 -77.23 44.49 112.09
CA MET A 671 -78.11 44.14 110.98
C MET A 671 -78.72 45.36 110.28
N CYS A 672 -78.99 46.45 110.99
CA CYS A 672 -79.39 47.72 110.38
C CYS A 672 -78.25 48.28 109.51
N ALA A 673 -76.99 48.21 109.97
CA ALA A 673 -75.84 48.61 109.18
C ALA A 673 -75.66 47.74 107.93
N VAL A 674 -75.82 46.41 108.05
CA VAL A 674 -75.82 45.48 106.91
C VAL A 674 -76.97 45.77 105.95
N CYS A 675 -78.15 46.12 106.45
CA CYS A 675 -79.27 46.53 105.60
C CYS A 675 -78.99 47.83 104.85
N VAL A 676 -78.34 48.82 105.46
CA VAL A 676 -77.91 50.04 104.76
C VAL A 676 -76.89 49.71 103.68
N LEU A 677 -75.92 48.83 103.95
CA LEU A 677 -74.93 48.40 102.95
C LEU A 677 -75.56 47.60 101.80
N LEU A 678 -76.68 46.91 102.05
CA LEU A 678 -77.48 46.22 101.03
C LEU A 678 -78.60 47.10 100.44
N ASP A 679 -78.57 48.43 100.64
CA ASP A 679 -79.57 49.41 100.17
C ASP A 679 -81.03 49.09 100.57
N CYS A 680 -81.18 48.45 101.72
CA CYS A 680 -82.46 48.10 102.32
C CYS A 680 -82.81 49.06 103.46
N LYS A 681 -84.11 49.25 103.71
CA LYS A 681 -84.56 50.09 104.83
C LYS A 681 -84.02 49.51 106.15
N PRO A 682 -83.42 50.34 107.03
CA PRO A 682 -82.76 49.90 108.25
C PRO A 682 -83.75 49.57 109.38
N ASP A 683 -84.71 48.69 109.09
CA ASP A 683 -85.72 48.22 110.03
C ASP A 683 -85.55 46.71 110.26
N TRP A 684 -85.76 46.23 111.50
CA TRP A 684 -85.60 44.82 111.85
C TRP A 684 -86.49 43.89 110.99
N ALA A 685 -87.68 44.37 110.60
CA ALA A 685 -88.58 43.60 109.74
C ALA A 685 -87.93 43.27 108.38
N THR A 686 -87.16 44.21 107.83
CA THR A 686 -86.44 44.04 106.56
C THR A 686 -85.17 43.21 106.75
N ALA A 687 -84.41 43.45 107.84
CA ALA A 687 -83.27 42.62 108.21
C ALA A 687 -83.62 41.14 108.34
N ARG A 688 -84.80 40.83 108.88
CA ARG A 688 -85.31 39.46 108.99
C ARG A 688 -85.62 38.82 107.63
N GLN A 689 -86.07 39.58 106.65
CA GLN A 689 -86.25 39.09 105.28
C GLN A 689 -84.90 38.80 104.62
N VAL A 690 -83.91 39.68 104.82
CA VAL A 690 -82.56 39.53 104.27
C VAL A 690 -81.83 38.32 104.86
N LEU A 691 -81.97 38.05 106.17
CA LEU A 691 -81.46 36.84 106.83
C LEU A 691 -82.15 35.54 106.37
N GLY A 692 -83.31 35.63 105.72
CA GLY A 692 -84.06 34.48 105.20
C GLY A 692 -83.62 34.01 103.81
N ASP A 693 -82.79 34.79 103.12
CA ASP A 693 -82.38 34.54 101.75
C ASP A 693 -81.26 33.48 101.68
N SER A 694 -81.43 32.42 100.89
CA SER A 694 -80.52 31.27 100.86
C SER A 694 -79.09 31.61 100.41
N GLY A 695 -78.90 32.78 99.79
CA GLY A 695 -77.61 33.33 99.36
C GLY A 695 -77.04 34.44 100.25
N PHE A 696 -77.60 34.70 101.44
CA PHE A 696 -77.21 35.83 102.31
C PHE A 696 -75.71 35.93 102.59
N ILE A 697 -75.05 34.85 103.03
CA ILE A 697 -73.61 34.83 103.31
C ILE A 697 -72.78 35.10 102.03
N SER A 698 -73.18 34.54 100.89
CA SER A 698 -72.52 34.82 99.61
C SER A 698 -72.71 36.26 99.13
N ARG A 699 -73.81 36.91 99.54
CA ARG A 699 -74.05 38.32 99.25
C ARG A 699 -73.16 39.21 100.12
N LEU A 700 -72.93 38.84 101.38
CA LEU A 700 -72.01 39.54 102.28
C LEU A 700 -70.54 39.46 101.85
N THR A 701 -70.09 38.34 101.28
CA THR A 701 -68.71 38.21 100.76
C THR A 701 -68.50 38.92 99.43
N ASN A 702 -69.56 39.28 98.71
CA ASN A 702 -69.50 39.93 97.39
C ASN A 702 -70.06 41.38 97.45
N LEU A 703 -70.09 41.98 98.64
CA LEU A 703 -70.52 43.36 98.87
C LEU A 703 -69.50 44.37 98.37
#